data_AF-A0A667Z6H7-F1
#
_entry.id   AF-A0A667Z6H7-F1
#
_cell.length_a   1.000
_cell.length_b   1.000
_cell.length_c   1.000
_cell.angle_alpha   90.00
_cell.angle_beta   90.00
_cell.angle_gamma   90.00
#
_symmetry.space_group_name_H-M   'P 1'
#
loop_
_entity.id
_entity.type
_entity.pdbx_description
1 polymer ?
#
loop_
_entity_poly.entity_id
_entity_poly.type
_entity_poly.pdbx_seq_one_letter_code
_entity_poly.pdbx_strand_id
1 'polypeptide(L)'
;MASFVTEVLASSGKLEKEDLSGKISKMSRKVEYTKEEVCDTINKRYNEFLPCLQGSEELMGQVDELSKEIDTLKTCIDSEVRLKLDNIHVAMAEYAKLKQQLEKNTMIISMLGHLKEFHSAMEDFNKAVLEKKYVSAAEQLVESLKDWKSSELPLLRALSSELTVQRENFIYILGDEWKRLAIWKLPSSKGKSLQTLYHFVHITHSSTANPVMADCHPSGQILLKNMLKPLVMYPSLSVKVTEQDDATSLALQCLEESSEERSTPSQVYSKLILVLKTLHSNLLDVSIGDKKLSAVLGELIWEEISQCIIHECLLYSIPTNSSQLEKYNTVIKETEEFEKSLKEMQYLHGDSTDLLKYARDVNCHFASKKCKDVIVAARKLMTSKMHNTVKITPNTNVTLPKLPVPSSEVRVSQEARKEEVMLDNVKQLAAGTLSLPACRISESVQQLMELVLNTLCEAVGSSPQCALQLFFTVRNIFQLFYDVVPTYHKESLLKFPHLAAIQHNNCMYLAHHLLTLGHQFRPHLPPPLSEGIATFVDMVPGFRKLGAQCFLTQLNVQRAELLERLSTARNFSNLDDEENYIAASKAVRQVIHQLKQLGTVWQDVLPVSIYCKAMGSLLNTAITEVISKIMMLEDISSEDGEHLHTLCQTIIEEGPLVFIPLAEENKNKKYQEEVPIYVKKWITFKELVIVLRANLQEIVNRWAEGKGPLAMEFSSSEMKSLIRALFQNTERRAIALTKIK
;
A
#
# COMPACT_ATOMS: atom_id res chain seq x y z
N MET A 1 -26.19 -150.72 -10.26
CA MET A 1 -26.08 -151.18 -8.86
C MET A 1 -24.68 -150.84 -8.38
N ALA A 2 -24.60 -150.08 -7.27
CA ALA A 2 -23.39 -149.56 -6.60
C ALA A 2 -22.58 -148.56 -7.45
N SER A 3 -21.95 -147.48 -6.98
CA SER A 3 -21.65 -146.87 -5.67
C SER A 3 -20.62 -145.77 -6.03
N PHE A 4 -20.43 -144.61 -5.42
CA PHE A 4 -20.99 -143.91 -4.27
C PHE A 4 -20.17 -142.62 -4.16
N VAL A 5 -20.87 -141.59 -3.70
CA VAL A 5 -20.52 -140.50 -2.79
C VAL A 5 -19.12 -140.44 -2.07
N THR A 6 -18.13 -141.33 -2.21
CA THR A 6 -16.88 -141.31 -1.38
C THR A 6 -15.60 -140.68 -1.94
N GLU A 7 -15.52 -140.20 -3.20
CA GLU A 7 -14.32 -139.48 -3.71
C GLU A 7 -14.61 -138.10 -4.36
N VAL A 8 -15.68 -137.44 -3.90
CA VAL A 8 -15.89 -135.98 -4.04
C VAL A 8 -14.89 -135.14 -3.19
N LEU A 9 -13.98 -135.69 -2.38
CA LEU A 9 -13.30 -134.89 -1.31
C LEU A 9 -11.79 -135.13 -0.95
N ALA A 10 -10.92 -135.77 -1.76
CA ALA A 10 -9.49 -135.91 -1.40
C ALA A 10 -8.47 -135.65 -2.55
N SER A 11 -7.74 -134.51 -2.49
CA SER A 11 -6.57 -134.05 -3.29
C SER A 11 -6.82 -133.47 -4.71
N SER A 12 -7.17 -132.20 -4.95
CA SER A 12 -6.77 -130.93 -4.33
C SER A 12 -5.24 -130.74 -4.20
N GLY A 13 -4.64 -130.08 -5.20
CA GLY A 13 -3.36 -129.35 -5.15
C GLY A 13 -2.04 -130.15 -5.15
N LYS A 14 -1.41 -130.40 -6.32
CA LYS A 14 0.07 -130.64 -6.40
C LYS A 14 0.83 -130.70 -7.75
N LEU A 15 0.31 -130.38 -8.95
CA LEU A 15 1.11 -130.53 -10.20
C LEU A 15 1.43 -129.26 -11.02
N GLU A 16 1.26 -128.06 -10.45
CA GLU A 16 1.75 -126.79 -11.04
C GLU A 16 3.31 -126.62 -11.06
N LYS A 17 4.13 -127.64 -11.41
CA LYS A 17 5.62 -127.49 -11.45
C LYS A 17 6.40 -128.03 -12.68
N GLU A 18 5.80 -128.74 -13.65
CA GLU A 18 6.56 -129.29 -14.81
C GLU A 18 6.33 -128.58 -16.17
N ASP A 19 5.51 -127.51 -16.22
CA ASP A 19 5.22 -126.71 -17.43
C ASP A 19 6.36 -125.73 -17.86
N LEU A 20 7.55 -125.74 -17.23
CA LEU A 20 8.65 -124.79 -17.50
C LEU A 20 9.87 -125.38 -18.24
N SER A 21 10.20 -126.67 -18.10
CA SER A 21 11.44 -127.23 -18.67
C SER A 21 11.37 -127.42 -20.20
N GLY A 22 10.19 -127.65 -20.77
CA GLY A 22 10.02 -127.87 -22.21
C GLY A 22 10.18 -126.62 -23.08
N LYS A 23 9.79 -125.44 -22.56
CA LYS A 23 9.91 -124.15 -23.28
C LYS A 23 11.38 -123.80 -23.60
N ILE A 24 12.34 -124.25 -22.80
CA ILE A 24 13.79 -124.00 -23.00
C ILE A 24 14.38 -124.81 -24.16
N SER A 25 13.89 -126.02 -24.45
CA SER A 25 14.54 -126.93 -25.42
C SER A 25 14.25 -126.60 -26.90
N LYS A 26 13.15 -125.90 -27.23
CA LYS A 26 12.84 -125.54 -28.63
C LYS A 26 13.52 -124.25 -29.10
N MET A 27 13.91 -123.37 -28.18
CA MET A 27 14.75 -122.21 -28.53
C MET A 27 16.08 -122.66 -29.14
N SER A 28 16.64 -123.80 -28.70
CA SER A 28 17.85 -124.41 -29.29
C SER A 28 17.69 -124.83 -30.75
N ARG A 29 16.49 -125.21 -31.21
CA ARG A 29 16.29 -125.60 -32.63
C ARG A 29 16.25 -124.43 -33.60
N LYS A 30 15.93 -123.22 -33.12
CA LYS A 30 15.88 -122.01 -33.95
C LYS A 30 17.27 -121.55 -34.44
N VAL A 31 18.33 -121.95 -33.74
CA VAL A 31 19.71 -121.57 -34.08
C VAL A 31 20.24 -122.36 -35.29
N GLU A 32 19.81 -123.60 -35.48
CA GLU A 32 20.31 -124.41 -36.60
C GLU A 32 19.68 -124.05 -37.94
N TYR A 33 18.50 -123.42 -37.90
CA TYR A 33 17.83 -122.85 -39.07
C TYR A 33 18.62 -121.71 -39.73
N THR A 34 19.45 -120.98 -38.98
CA THR A 34 20.16 -119.80 -39.51
C THR A 34 21.45 -120.14 -40.26
N LYS A 35 21.94 -121.38 -40.15
CA LYS A 35 23.20 -121.81 -40.79
C LYS A 35 23.01 -122.27 -42.24
N GLU A 36 21.87 -122.86 -42.60
CA GLU A 36 21.61 -123.33 -43.97
C GLU A 36 21.38 -122.17 -44.98
N GLU A 37 20.78 -121.07 -44.53
CA GLU A 37 20.42 -119.91 -45.36
C GLU A 37 21.64 -119.21 -46.04
N VAL A 38 22.85 -119.38 -45.48
CA VAL A 38 24.08 -118.78 -46.01
C VAL A 38 24.65 -119.58 -47.19
N CYS A 39 24.33 -120.87 -47.34
CA CYS A 39 24.82 -121.66 -48.48
C CYS A 39 24.00 -121.40 -49.77
N ASP A 40 22.74 -120.98 -49.65
CA ASP A 40 21.87 -120.60 -50.79
C ASP A 40 22.32 -119.32 -51.52
N THR A 41 23.16 -118.49 -50.90
CA THR A 41 23.50 -117.18 -51.46
C THR A 41 24.64 -117.21 -52.47
N ILE A 42 25.45 -118.27 -52.53
CA ILE A 42 26.68 -118.30 -53.34
C ILE A 42 26.45 -118.78 -54.78
N ASN A 43 25.64 -119.82 -55.02
CA ASN A 43 25.51 -120.38 -56.37
C ASN A 43 24.53 -119.63 -57.30
N LYS A 44 23.76 -118.68 -56.77
CA LYS A 44 22.92 -117.74 -57.54
C LYS A 44 23.70 -116.81 -58.49
N ARG A 45 25.03 -116.72 -58.39
CA ARG A 45 25.82 -115.67 -59.06
C ARG A 45 26.48 -116.01 -60.41
N TYR A 46 26.46 -117.24 -60.92
CA TYR A 46 27.33 -117.60 -62.08
C TYR A 46 26.64 -117.94 -63.42
N ASN A 47 25.31 -118.08 -63.50
CA ASN A 47 24.66 -118.45 -64.77
C ASN A 47 23.99 -117.28 -65.54
N GLU A 48 24.02 -116.05 -65.02
CA GLU A 48 23.36 -114.86 -65.61
C GLU A 48 24.22 -114.07 -66.62
N PHE A 49 25.39 -114.57 -67.06
CA PHE A 49 26.33 -113.76 -67.85
C PHE A 49 25.97 -113.59 -69.34
N LEU A 50 25.22 -114.51 -69.96
CA LEU A 50 24.88 -114.44 -71.39
C LEU A 50 23.80 -113.38 -71.75
N PRO A 51 22.72 -113.19 -70.97
CA PRO A 51 21.70 -112.17 -71.26
C PRO A 51 22.18 -110.72 -71.11
N CYS A 52 23.26 -110.48 -70.34
CA CYS A 52 23.73 -109.14 -70.02
C CYS A 52 24.46 -108.45 -71.19
N LEU A 53 25.05 -109.21 -72.11
CA LEU A 53 25.77 -108.67 -73.26
C LEU A 53 24.82 -108.05 -74.31
N GLN A 54 23.65 -108.68 -74.54
CA GLN A 54 22.65 -108.22 -75.51
C GLN A 54 21.93 -106.94 -75.07
N GLY A 55 21.73 -106.73 -73.77
CA GLY A 55 21.12 -105.49 -73.26
C GLY A 55 22.01 -104.25 -73.40
N SER A 56 23.33 -104.41 -73.53
CA SER A 56 24.25 -103.27 -73.64
C SER A 56 24.27 -102.64 -75.03
N GLU A 57 23.99 -103.39 -76.10
CA GLU A 57 23.95 -102.84 -77.46
C GLU A 57 22.68 -102.03 -77.71
N GLU A 58 21.54 -102.45 -77.15
CA GLU A 58 20.26 -101.75 -77.27
C GLU A 58 20.26 -100.42 -76.50
N LEU A 59 20.97 -100.35 -75.37
CA LEU A 59 21.11 -99.12 -74.58
C LEU A 59 21.90 -98.04 -75.32
N MET A 60 22.88 -98.42 -76.16
CA MET A 60 23.71 -97.45 -76.89
C MET A 60 22.89 -96.72 -77.96
N GLY A 61 21.93 -97.41 -78.61
CA GLY A 61 21.01 -96.80 -79.56
C GLY A 61 20.07 -95.78 -78.92
N GLN A 62 19.61 -96.02 -77.69
CA GLN A 62 18.72 -95.10 -76.97
C GLN A 62 19.42 -93.79 -76.56
N VAL A 63 20.73 -93.82 -76.32
CA VAL A 63 21.50 -92.63 -75.92
C VAL A 63 21.64 -91.62 -77.08
N ASP A 64 21.83 -92.09 -78.31
CA ASP A 64 21.95 -91.21 -79.49
C ASP A 64 20.63 -90.51 -79.85
N GLU A 65 19.49 -91.17 -79.60
CA GLU A 65 18.16 -90.58 -79.82
C GLU A 65 17.84 -89.51 -78.76
N LEU A 66 18.19 -89.77 -77.49
CA LEU A 66 18.09 -88.82 -76.39
C LEU A 66 18.91 -87.54 -76.61
N SER A 67 20.09 -87.66 -77.24
CA SER A 67 20.91 -86.47 -77.54
C SER A 67 20.24 -85.54 -78.55
N LYS A 68 19.51 -86.07 -79.53
CA LYS A 68 18.77 -85.25 -80.51
C LYS A 68 17.56 -84.55 -79.88
N GLU A 69 16.88 -85.21 -78.94
CA GLU A 69 15.76 -84.60 -78.21
C GLU A 69 16.22 -83.42 -77.34
N ILE A 70 17.38 -83.52 -76.67
CA ILE A 70 17.93 -82.45 -75.81
C ILE A 70 18.17 -81.14 -76.58
N ASP A 71 18.69 -81.21 -77.82
CA ASP A 71 18.95 -79.99 -78.61
C ASP A 71 17.65 -79.28 -79.00
N THR A 72 16.59 -80.03 -79.32
CA THR A 72 15.27 -79.44 -79.60
C THR A 72 14.64 -78.81 -78.36
N LEU A 73 14.84 -79.41 -77.19
CA LEU A 73 14.35 -78.90 -75.91
C LEU A 73 15.00 -77.56 -75.55
N LYS A 74 16.30 -77.41 -75.86
CA LYS A 74 17.07 -76.19 -75.59
C LYS A 74 16.54 -74.99 -76.36
N THR A 75 16.19 -75.17 -77.64
CA THR A 75 15.58 -74.10 -78.45
C THR A 75 14.19 -73.70 -77.97
N CYS A 76 13.43 -74.62 -77.37
CA CYS A 76 12.10 -74.35 -76.83
C CYS A 76 12.20 -73.50 -75.55
N ILE A 77 13.13 -73.83 -74.64
CA ILE A 77 13.31 -73.14 -73.35
C ILE A 77 13.67 -71.64 -73.52
N ASP A 78 14.53 -71.29 -74.47
CA ASP A 78 14.93 -69.89 -74.70
C ASP A 78 13.75 -69.00 -75.14
N SER A 79 12.74 -69.58 -75.79
CA SER A 79 11.52 -68.85 -76.19
C SER A 79 10.56 -68.64 -75.01
N GLU A 80 10.46 -69.60 -74.10
CA GLU A 80 9.58 -69.57 -72.93
C GLU A 80 10.04 -68.57 -71.85
N VAL A 81 11.37 -68.41 -71.68
CA VAL A 81 11.97 -67.51 -70.68
C VAL A 81 11.66 -66.05 -70.98
N ARG A 82 11.58 -65.67 -72.27
CA ARG A 82 11.30 -64.29 -72.68
C ARG A 82 9.84 -63.88 -72.40
N LEU A 83 8.90 -64.82 -72.53
CA LEU A 83 7.46 -64.64 -72.22
C LEU A 83 7.18 -64.55 -70.72
N LYS A 84 7.95 -65.24 -69.88
CA LYS A 84 7.77 -65.21 -68.41
C LYS A 84 8.22 -63.90 -67.76
N LEU A 85 9.15 -63.15 -68.36
CA LEU A 85 9.68 -61.91 -67.77
C LEU A 85 8.65 -60.75 -67.78
N ASP A 86 7.81 -60.68 -68.82
CA ASP A 86 6.77 -59.65 -68.96
C ASP A 86 5.59 -59.89 -68.00
N ASN A 87 5.24 -61.16 -67.73
CA ASN A 87 4.16 -61.50 -66.80
C ASN A 87 4.47 -61.14 -65.33
N ILE A 88 5.76 -61.15 -64.94
CA ILE A 88 6.17 -60.84 -63.56
C ILE A 88 6.02 -59.34 -63.25
N HIS A 89 6.27 -58.45 -64.22
CA HIS A 89 6.16 -57.00 -64.00
C HIS A 89 4.71 -56.54 -63.80
N VAL A 90 3.75 -57.15 -64.52
CA VAL A 90 2.31 -56.87 -64.33
C VAL A 90 1.83 -57.35 -62.96
N ALA A 91 2.25 -58.55 -62.53
CA ALA A 91 1.89 -59.09 -61.22
C ALA A 91 2.41 -58.23 -60.05
N MET A 92 3.63 -57.66 -60.16
CA MET A 92 4.18 -56.77 -59.13
C MET A 92 3.37 -55.46 -58.96
N ALA A 93 2.87 -54.88 -60.05
CA ALA A 93 2.06 -53.67 -60.00
C ALA A 93 0.68 -53.92 -59.36
N GLU A 94 0.07 -55.07 -59.65
CA GLU A 94 -1.19 -55.49 -59.01
C GLU A 94 -1.00 -55.77 -57.52
N TYR A 95 0.11 -56.42 -57.12
CA TYR A 95 0.43 -56.69 -55.72
C TYR A 95 0.66 -55.41 -54.91
N ALA A 96 1.31 -54.40 -55.50
CA ALA A 96 1.47 -53.09 -54.86
C ALA A 96 0.12 -52.38 -54.62
N LYS A 97 -0.80 -52.49 -55.57
CA LYS A 97 -2.15 -51.91 -55.47
C LYS A 97 -3.00 -52.63 -54.42
N LEU A 98 -2.89 -53.96 -54.35
CA LEU A 98 -3.52 -54.80 -53.32
C LEU A 98 -2.95 -54.51 -51.92
N LYS A 99 -1.62 -54.33 -51.79
CA LYS A 99 -0.99 -53.92 -50.53
C LYS A 99 -1.50 -52.55 -50.07
N GLN A 100 -1.60 -51.59 -50.98
CA GLN A 100 -2.12 -50.26 -50.66
C GLN A 100 -3.61 -50.30 -50.26
N GLN A 101 -4.41 -51.16 -50.90
CA GLN A 101 -5.79 -51.40 -50.48
C GLN A 101 -5.88 -52.09 -49.12
N LEU A 102 -5.00 -53.04 -48.83
CA LEU A 102 -4.93 -53.71 -47.54
C LEU A 102 -4.57 -52.72 -46.43
N GLU A 103 -3.57 -51.87 -46.62
CA GLU A 103 -3.20 -50.82 -45.66
C GLU A 103 -4.34 -49.83 -45.40
N LYS A 104 -5.07 -49.41 -46.45
CA LYS A 104 -6.29 -48.59 -46.30
C LYS A 104 -7.37 -49.32 -45.51
N ASN A 105 -7.62 -50.59 -45.80
CA ASN A 105 -8.61 -51.38 -45.09
C ASN A 105 -8.20 -51.62 -43.63
N THR A 106 -6.91 -51.81 -43.33
CA THR A 106 -6.39 -51.94 -41.96
C THR A 106 -6.56 -50.64 -41.17
N MET A 107 -6.31 -49.47 -41.78
CA MET A 107 -6.61 -48.17 -41.16
C MET A 107 -8.10 -48.00 -40.87
N ILE A 108 -8.97 -48.36 -41.81
CA ILE A 108 -10.43 -48.28 -41.63
C ILE A 108 -10.89 -49.21 -40.52
N ILE A 109 -10.38 -50.45 -40.46
CA ILE A 109 -10.71 -51.41 -39.39
C ILE A 109 -10.24 -50.88 -38.04
N SER A 110 -9.05 -50.29 -37.96
CA SER A 110 -8.56 -49.63 -36.75
C SER A 110 -9.48 -48.48 -36.34
N MET A 111 -9.87 -47.59 -37.25
CA MET A 111 -10.81 -46.50 -36.97
C MET A 111 -12.19 -47.01 -36.50
N LEU A 112 -12.70 -48.08 -37.11
CA LEU A 112 -13.94 -48.74 -36.68
C LEU A 112 -13.81 -49.38 -35.30
N GLY A 113 -12.63 -49.92 -34.95
CA GLY A 113 -12.32 -50.41 -33.62
C GLY A 113 -12.42 -49.31 -32.55
N HIS A 114 -11.75 -48.17 -32.76
CA HIS A 114 -11.82 -47.03 -31.84
C HIS A 114 -13.24 -46.45 -31.74
N LEU A 115 -14.01 -46.43 -32.83
CA LEU A 115 -15.43 -46.02 -32.82
C LEU A 115 -16.31 -46.97 -32.00
N LYS A 116 -16.03 -48.28 -32.04
CA LYS A 116 -16.73 -49.28 -31.23
C LYS A 116 -16.41 -49.11 -29.74
N GLU A 117 -15.15 -48.87 -29.40
CA GLU A 117 -14.72 -48.59 -28.02
C GLU A 117 -15.39 -47.32 -27.48
N PHE A 118 -15.42 -46.24 -28.28
CA PHE A 118 -16.15 -45.02 -27.95
C PHE A 118 -17.64 -45.27 -27.72
N HIS A 119 -18.30 -46.01 -28.61
CA HIS A 119 -19.72 -46.31 -28.48
C HIS A 119 -20.02 -47.14 -27.22
N SER A 120 -19.17 -48.14 -26.91
CA SER A 120 -19.28 -48.94 -25.68
C SER A 120 -19.12 -48.07 -24.43
N ALA A 121 -18.11 -47.20 -24.40
CA ALA A 121 -17.90 -46.28 -23.27
C ALA A 121 -19.07 -45.30 -23.10
N MET A 122 -19.69 -44.85 -24.20
CA MET A 122 -20.89 -44.00 -24.16
C MET A 122 -22.14 -44.75 -23.70
N GLU A 123 -22.31 -46.02 -24.06
CA GLU A 123 -23.39 -46.86 -23.53
C GLU A 123 -23.22 -47.12 -22.03
N ASP A 124 -22.00 -47.41 -21.59
CA ASP A 124 -21.66 -47.60 -20.17
C ASP A 124 -21.86 -46.30 -19.37
N PHE A 125 -21.49 -45.15 -19.92
CA PHE A 125 -21.78 -43.83 -19.35
C PHE A 125 -23.29 -43.62 -19.16
N ASN A 126 -24.09 -43.84 -20.21
CA ASN A 126 -25.54 -43.68 -20.13
C ASN A 126 -26.17 -44.63 -19.12
N LYS A 127 -25.67 -45.87 -19.04
CA LYS A 127 -26.10 -46.85 -18.04
C LYS A 127 -25.73 -46.41 -16.61
N ALA A 128 -24.52 -45.89 -16.40
CA ALA A 128 -24.08 -45.37 -15.10
C ALA A 128 -24.89 -44.13 -14.66
N VAL A 129 -25.27 -43.27 -15.60
CA VAL A 129 -26.18 -42.12 -15.37
C VAL A 129 -27.57 -42.62 -14.94
N LEU A 130 -28.12 -43.64 -15.60
CA LEU A 130 -29.41 -44.25 -15.24
C LEU A 130 -29.36 -44.95 -13.88
N GLU A 131 -28.25 -45.60 -13.54
CA GLU A 131 -28.00 -46.25 -12.24
C GLU A 131 -27.66 -45.26 -11.11
N LYS A 132 -27.64 -43.95 -11.38
CA LYS A 132 -27.27 -42.87 -10.43
C LYS A 132 -25.85 -42.98 -9.86
N LYS A 133 -24.94 -43.67 -10.56
CA LYS A 133 -23.53 -43.80 -10.17
C LYS A 133 -22.70 -42.70 -10.84
N TYR A 134 -22.90 -41.47 -10.38
CA TYR A 134 -22.35 -40.27 -11.04
C TYR A 134 -20.81 -40.20 -11.07
N VAL A 135 -20.12 -40.73 -10.05
CA VAL A 135 -18.64 -40.77 -10.00
C VAL A 135 -18.09 -41.65 -11.13
N SER A 136 -18.62 -42.86 -11.27
CA SER A 136 -18.20 -43.81 -12.31
C SER A 136 -18.53 -43.28 -13.72
N ALA A 137 -19.66 -42.59 -13.88
CA ALA A 137 -20.03 -41.94 -15.14
C ALA A 137 -19.03 -40.82 -15.51
N ALA A 138 -18.63 -39.99 -14.54
CA ALA A 138 -17.66 -38.93 -14.77
C ALA A 138 -16.27 -39.45 -15.14
N GLU A 139 -15.80 -40.51 -14.48
CA GLU A 139 -14.51 -41.16 -14.79
C GLU A 139 -14.49 -41.72 -16.21
N GLN A 140 -15.54 -42.43 -16.62
CA GLN A 140 -15.67 -42.98 -17.99
C GLN A 140 -15.67 -41.89 -19.07
N LEU A 141 -16.30 -40.75 -18.80
CA LEU A 141 -16.34 -39.61 -19.73
C LEU A 141 -14.96 -38.93 -19.84
N VAL A 142 -14.18 -38.88 -18.75
CA VAL A 142 -12.81 -38.33 -18.73
C VAL A 142 -11.80 -39.28 -19.38
N GLU A 143 -11.93 -40.58 -19.18
CA GLU A 143 -11.08 -41.60 -19.80
C GLU A 143 -11.24 -41.58 -21.33
N SER A 144 -12.49 -41.47 -21.80
CA SER A 144 -12.83 -41.28 -23.21
C SER A 144 -12.25 -40.00 -23.85
N LEU A 145 -11.87 -39.00 -23.06
CA LEU A 145 -11.29 -37.73 -23.54
C LEU A 145 -9.76 -37.76 -23.67
N LYS A 146 -9.05 -38.69 -23.01
CA LYS A 146 -7.57 -38.72 -23.01
C LYS A 146 -6.99 -39.21 -24.34
N ASP A 147 -7.65 -40.16 -24.99
CA ASP A 147 -7.11 -40.82 -26.19
C ASP A 147 -7.29 -40.03 -27.49
N TRP A 148 -8.12 -38.97 -27.48
CA TRP A 148 -8.64 -38.33 -28.69
C TRP A 148 -8.02 -36.95 -29.00
N LYS A 149 -7.09 -36.44 -28.18
CA LYS A 149 -6.50 -35.10 -28.33
C LYS A 149 -5.45 -34.94 -29.44
N SER A 150 -5.04 -36.00 -30.13
CA SER A 150 -3.82 -35.99 -30.96
C SER A 150 -4.00 -36.12 -32.48
N SER A 151 -5.24 -36.10 -33.02
CA SER A 151 -5.43 -36.26 -34.48
C SER A 151 -6.49 -35.31 -35.08
N GLU A 152 -6.16 -34.59 -36.15
CA GLU A 152 -7.07 -33.69 -36.85
C GLU A 152 -7.88 -34.44 -37.93
N LEU A 153 -9.05 -34.98 -37.57
CA LEU A 153 -10.00 -35.55 -38.54
C LEU A 153 -11.43 -34.97 -38.36
N PRO A 154 -12.22 -34.82 -39.44
CA PRO A 154 -13.58 -34.26 -39.37
C PRO A 154 -14.56 -35.06 -38.50
N LEU A 155 -14.40 -36.40 -38.46
CA LEU A 155 -15.18 -37.31 -37.60
C LEU A 155 -14.94 -37.04 -36.10
N LEU A 156 -13.73 -36.63 -35.76
CA LEU A 156 -13.34 -36.24 -34.41
C LEU A 156 -14.04 -34.95 -33.97
N ARG A 157 -14.34 -34.03 -34.89
CA ARG A 157 -15.14 -32.84 -34.56
C ARG A 157 -16.57 -33.20 -34.16
N ALA A 158 -17.21 -34.14 -34.89
CA ALA A 158 -18.55 -34.61 -34.57
C ALA A 158 -18.60 -35.38 -33.24
N LEU A 159 -17.61 -36.23 -32.96
CA LEU A 159 -17.49 -36.95 -31.69
C LEU A 159 -17.14 -36.01 -30.53
N SER A 160 -16.30 -35.00 -30.77
CA SER A 160 -16.01 -33.96 -29.76
C SER A 160 -17.22 -33.09 -29.47
N SER A 161 -18.05 -32.78 -30.47
CA SER A 161 -19.31 -32.06 -30.24
C SER A 161 -20.30 -32.91 -29.46
N GLU A 162 -20.38 -34.21 -29.75
CA GLU A 162 -21.23 -35.13 -28.98
C GLU A 162 -20.74 -35.25 -27.53
N LEU A 163 -19.43 -35.42 -27.30
CA LEU A 163 -18.85 -35.40 -25.95
C LEU A 163 -19.14 -34.07 -25.22
N THR A 164 -19.12 -32.95 -25.92
CA THR A 164 -19.45 -31.64 -25.34
C THR A 164 -20.93 -31.58 -24.96
N VAL A 165 -21.83 -32.04 -25.83
CA VAL A 165 -23.27 -32.12 -25.55
C VAL A 165 -23.56 -33.04 -24.37
N GLN A 166 -22.91 -34.20 -24.30
CA GLN A 166 -23.08 -35.16 -23.21
C GLN A 166 -22.54 -34.63 -21.89
N ARG A 167 -21.42 -33.91 -21.92
CA ARG A 167 -20.91 -33.18 -20.75
C ARG A 167 -21.90 -32.12 -20.27
N GLU A 168 -22.45 -31.29 -21.16
CA GLU A 168 -23.44 -30.27 -20.81
C GLU A 168 -24.74 -30.89 -20.27
N ASN A 169 -25.22 -31.98 -20.88
CA ASN A 169 -26.38 -32.73 -20.39
C ASN A 169 -26.12 -33.33 -19.00
N PHE A 170 -24.92 -33.88 -18.78
CA PHE A 170 -24.53 -34.41 -17.49
C PHE A 170 -24.47 -33.33 -16.42
N ILE A 171 -23.90 -32.16 -16.74
CA ILE A 171 -23.89 -30.97 -15.87
C ILE A 171 -25.32 -30.53 -15.56
N TYR A 172 -26.23 -30.55 -16.54
CA TYR A 172 -27.64 -30.24 -16.33
C TYR A 172 -28.33 -31.23 -15.37
N ILE A 173 -28.13 -32.54 -15.57
CA ILE A 173 -28.68 -33.59 -14.70
C ILE A 173 -28.13 -33.44 -13.27
N LEU A 174 -26.83 -33.25 -13.12
CA LEU A 174 -26.19 -33.00 -11.83
C LEU A 174 -26.68 -31.70 -11.20
N GLY A 175 -26.96 -30.67 -12.01
CA GLY A 175 -27.51 -29.40 -11.55
C GLY A 175 -28.94 -29.52 -11.05
N ASP A 176 -29.76 -30.37 -11.65
CA ASP A 176 -31.12 -30.67 -11.19
C ASP A 176 -31.12 -31.51 -9.91
N GLU A 177 -30.24 -32.51 -9.84
CA GLU A 177 -29.96 -33.29 -8.63
C GLU A 177 -29.48 -32.39 -7.48
N TRP A 178 -28.59 -31.43 -7.76
CA TRP A 178 -28.13 -30.46 -6.77
C TRP A 178 -29.24 -29.53 -6.29
N LYS A 179 -30.13 -29.07 -7.18
CA LYS A 179 -31.32 -28.28 -6.79
C LYS A 179 -32.26 -29.08 -5.90
N ARG A 180 -32.32 -30.40 -6.05
CA ARG A 180 -33.10 -31.29 -5.19
C ARG A 180 -32.42 -31.50 -3.82
N LEU A 181 -31.09 -31.56 -3.78
CA LEU A 181 -30.30 -31.75 -2.57
C LEU A 181 -30.14 -30.48 -1.71
N ALA A 182 -30.03 -29.31 -2.34
CA ALA A 182 -29.82 -28.02 -1.71
C ALA A 182 -30.90 -27.02 -2.16
N ILE A 183 -32.00 -26.95 -1.41
CA ILE A 183 -33.10 -26.02 -1.70
C ILE A 183 -32.81 -24.68 -1.02
N TRP A 184 -32.55 -23.64 -1.84
CA TRP A 184 -32.42 -22.26 -1.39
C TRP A 184 -33.77 -21.55 -1.43
N LYS A 185 -34.39 -21.30 -0.28
CA LYS A 185 -35.58 -20.43 -0.22
C LYS A 185 -35.13 -19.00 0.11
N LEU A 186 -35.07 -18.14 -0.92
CA LEU A 186 -34.92 -16.69 -0.72
C LEU A 186 -36.27 -16.06 -0.37
N PRO A 187 -36.34 -15.13 0.59
CA PRO A 187 -37.56 -14.37 0.82
C PRO A 187 -37.86 -13.45 -0.36
N SER A 188 -39.12 -13.52 -0.82
CA SER A 188 -39.72 -12.59 -1.78
C SER A 188 -39.53 -11.15 -1.32
N SER A 189 -39.07 -10.28 -2.23
CA SER A 189 -38.76 -8.86 -2.00
C SER A 189 -39.98 -7.96 -1.73
N LYS A 190 -41.07 -8.49 -1.18
CA LYS A 190 -42.30 -7.77 -0.88
C LYS A 190 -42.74 -8.00 0.57
N GLY A 191 -42.06 -7.33 1.49
CA GLY A 191 -42.47 -7.24 2.88
C GLY A 191 -41.50 -6.39 3.69
N LYS A 192 -41.83 -5.12 3.91
CA LYS A 192 -41.12 -4.24 4.84
C LYS A 192 -41.46 -4.66 6.27
N SER A 193 -40.82 -5.71 6.78
CA SER A 193 -40.54 -5.86 8.22
C SER A 193 -39.29 -6.72 8.39
N LEU A 194 -38.35 -6.23 9.20
CA LEU A 194 -37.04 -6.84 9.49
C LEU A 194 -37.13 -8.12 10.35
N GLN A 195 -38.32 -8.72 10.50
CA GLN A 195 -38.54 -9.78 11.50
C GLN A 195 -38.39 -11.21 11.00
N THR A 196 -38.25 -11.48 9.68
CA THR A 196 -38.20 -12.87 9.20
C THR A 196 -37.43 -13.04 7.89
N LEU A 197 -36.10 -12.86 7.93
CA LEU A 197 -35.18 -13.27 6.85
C LEU A 197 -34.74 -14.74 7.05
N TYR A 198 -35.67 -15.68 6.98
CA TYR A 198 -35.30 -17.10 7.02
C TYR A 198 -34.69 -17.54 5.69
N HIS A 199 -33.36 -17.47 5.58
CA HIS A 199 -32.64 -18.21 4.54
C HIS A 199 -32.52 -19.65 5.00
N PHE A 200 -33.35 -20.55 4.48
CA PHE A 200 -33.24 -21.98 4.74
C PHE A 200 -32.33 -22.64 3.71
N VAL A 201 -31.30 -23.36 4.17
CA VAL A 201 -30.63 -24.38 3.37
C VAL A 201 -31.11 -25.73 3.88
N HIS A 202 -31.99 -26.40 3.16
CA HIS A 202 -32.32 -27.80 3.45
C HIS A 202 -31.27 -28.68 2.79
N ILE A 203 -30.53 -29.45 3.59
CA ILE A 203 -29.58 -30.47 3.14
C ILE A 203 -30.21 -31.82 3.41
N THR A 204 -30.57 -32.58 2.37
CA THR A 204 -31.13 -33.93 2.55
C THR A 204 -30.01 -34.96 2.59
N HIS A 205 -30.00 -35.84 3.60
CA HIS A 205 -29.02 -36.94 3.71
C HIS A 205 -29.41 -38.11 2.78
N SER A 206 -29.33 -37.94 1.46
CA SER A 206 -29.46 -39.10 0.57
C SER A 206 -28.12 -39.83 0.46
N SER A 207 -27.99 -40.97 1.12
CA SER A 207 -26.81 -41.86 1.19
C SER A 207 -26.35 -42.47 -0.14
N THR A 208 -26.90 -42.03 -1.27
CA THR A 208 -26.65 -42.63 -2.60
C THR A 208 -26.21 -41.63 -3.66
N ALA A 209 -26.23 -40.33 -3.38
CA ALA A 209 -25.77 -39.31 -4.31
C ALA A 209 -24.53 -38.64 -3.74
N ASN A 210 -23.34 -39.05 -4.18
CA ASN A 210 -22.15 -38.20 -4.12
C ASN A 210 -22.25 -37.25 -5.31
N PRO A 211 -22.64 -35.98 -5.14
CA PRO A 211 -22.72 -35.05 -6.25
C PRO A 211 -21.30 -34.67 -6.66
N VAL A 212 -20.78 -35.35 -7.68
CA VAL A 212 -19.62 -34.84 -8.42
C VAL A 212 -20.12 -33.71 -9.31
N MET A 213 -19.66 -32.50 -9.04
CA MET A 213 -19.68 -31.30 -9.89
C MET A 213 -20.88 -31.12 -10.84
N ALA A 214 -21.95 -30.49 -10.36
CA ALA A 214 -22.56 -29.40 -11.13
C ALA A 214 -22.09 -28.08 -10.52
N ASP A 215 -21.43 -27.25 -11.32
CA ASP A 215 -20.91 -25.92 -11.03
C ASP A 215 -21.07 -25.45 -9.57
N CYS A 216 -20.01 -25.55 -8.76
CA CYS A 216 -19.96 -24.92 -7.43
C CYS A 216 -19.96 -23.37 -7.50
N HIS A 217 -19.87 -22.80 -8.72
CA HIS A 217 -19.76 -21.36 -8.94
C HIS A 217 -21.03 -20.58 -8.54
N PRO A 218 -22.24 -20.94 -9.02
CA PRO A 218 -23.47 -20.23 -8.66
C PRO A 218 -23.85 -20.46 -7.20
N SER A 219 -23.72 -21.68 -6.69
CA SER A 219 -24.08 -22.05 -5.31
C SER A 219 -23.13 -21.42 -4.28
N GLY A 220 -21.82 -21.38 -4.56
CA GLY A 220 -20.84 -20.67 -3.75
C GLY A 220 -21.10 -19.15 -3.71
N GLN A 221 -21.44 -18.53 -4.84
CA GLN A 221 -21.81 -17.11 -4.87
C GLN A 221 -23.13 -16.80 -4.16
N ILE A 222 -24.11 -17.70 -4.22
CA ILE A 222 -25.39 -17.57 -3.49
C ILE A 222 -25.14 -17.67 -1.98
N LEU A 223 -24.33 -18.63 -1.53
CA LEU A 223 -23.90 -18.75 -0.13
C LEU A 223 -23.17 -17.49 0.33
N LEU A 224 -22.28 -16.97 -0.52
CA LEU A 224 -21.47 -15.79 -0.22
C LEU A 224 -22.32 -14.51 -0.13
N LYS A 225 -23.20 -14.27 -1.10
CA LYS A 225 -24.06 -13.07 -1.16
C LYS A 225 -25.20 -13.11 -0.15
N ASN A 226 -25.80 -14.26 0.11
CA ASN A 226 -27.04 -14.35 0.87
C ASN A 226 -26.86 -14.82 2.32
N MET A 227 -25.73 -15.46 2.66
CA MET A 227 -25.47 -15.90 4.03
C MET A 227 -24.20 -15.30 4.62
N LEU A 228 -23.06 -15.41 3.94
CA LEU A 228 -21.78 -15.06 4.56
C LEU A 228 -21.55 -13.54 4.63
N LYS A 229 -21.81 -12.77 3.56
CA LYS A 229 -21.72 -11.29 3.59
C LYS A 229 -22.71 -10.65 4.59
N PRO A 230 -24.01 -11.04 4.62
CA PRO A 230 -24.96 -10.48 5.58
C PRO A 230 -24.59 -10.75 7.04
N LEU A 231 -23.98 -11.91 7.35
CA LEU A 231 -23.52 -12.24 8.71
C LEU A 231 -22.37 -11.37 9.21
N VAL A 232 -21.56 -10.82 8.30
CA VAL A 232 -20.49 -9.87 8.63
C VAL A 232 -21.07 -8.45 8.78
N MET A 233 -22.01 -8.05 7.92
CA MET A 233 -22.54 -6.69 7.88
C MET A 233 -23.62 -6.38 8.94
N TYR A 234 -24.41 -7.37 9.35
CA TYR A 234 -25.54 -7.15 10.28
C TYR A 234 -25.31 -7.87 11.63
N PRO A 235 -25.15 -7.10 12.73
CA PRO A 235 -24.86 -7.68 14.05
C PRO A 235 -25.98 -8.55 14.61
N SER A 236 -27.22 -8.18 14.30
CA SER A 236 -28.45 -8.82 14.77
C SER A 236 -28.72 -10.19 14.14
N LEU A 237 -28.03 -10.56 13.06
CA LEU A 237 -28.21 -11.86 12.42
C LEU A 237 -27.42 -12.94 13.16
N SER A 238 -28.12 -13.96 13.61
CA SER A 238 -27.57 -15.19 14.20
C SER A 238 -27.94 -16.40 13.35
N VAL A 239 -27.15 -17.46 13.43
CA VAL A 239 -27.37 -18.70 12.67
C VAL A 239 -27.98 -19.72 13.62
N LYS A 240 -29.16 -20.23 13.26
CA LYS A 240 -29.78 -21.35 13.96
C LYS A 240 -29.69 -22.60 13.07
N VAL A 241 -29.13 -23.66 13.62
CA VAL A 241 -29.10 -24.99 13.00
C VAL A 241 -30.27 -25.78 13.58
N THR A 242 -31.17 -26.28 12.72
CA THR A 242 -32.25 -27.18 13.11
C THR A 242 -32.08 -28.51 12.38
N GLU A 243 -31.81 -29.57 13.14
CA GLU A 243 -31.79 -30.95 12.65
C GLU A 243 -33.22 -31.51 12.73
N GLN A 244 -33.77 -31.93 11.58
CA GLN A 244 -34.95 -32.79 11.50
C GLN A 244 -34.52 -34.13 10.88
N ASP A 245 -35.23 -35.22 11.21
CA ASP A 245 -34.84 -36.63 11.04
C ASP A 245 -34.32 -37.09 9.64
N ASP A 246 -34.37 -36.24 8.60
CA ASP A 246 -33.79 -36.50 7.26
C ASP A 246 -33.12 -35.27 6.61
N ALA A 247 -33.05 -34.12 7.30
CA ALA A 247 -32.41 -32.92 6.76
C ALA A 247 -31.93 -31.91 7.81
N THR A 248 -30.72 -31.39 7.61
CA THR A 248 -30.22 -30.21 8.35
C THR A 248 -30.72 -28.94 7.68
N SER A 249 -31.31 -28.03 8.47
CA SER A 249 -31.71 -26.71 8.01
C SER A 249 -30.89 -25.61 8.70
N LEU A 250 -30.18 -24.81 7.91
CA LEU A 250 -29.52 -23.58 8.37
C LEU A 250 -30.48 -22.41 8.18
N ALA A 251 -30.78 -21.64 9.23
CA ALA A 251 -31.63 -20.45 9.16
C ALA A 251 -30.95 -19.22 9.77
N LEU A 252 -31.03 -18.07 9.08
CA LEU A 252 -30.66 -16.77 9.65
C LEU A 252 -31.82 -16.21 10.48
N GLN A 253 -31.58 -15.93 11.76
CA GLN A 253 -32.56 -15.33 12.66
C GLN A 253 -32.06 -13.97 13.15
N CYS A 254 -32.90 -12.95 13.00
CA CYS A 254 -32.66 -11.63 13.57
C CYS A 254 -33.01 -11.69 15.07
N LEU A 255 -32.02 -11.51 15.95
CA LEU A 255 -32.25 -11.30 17.38
C LEU A 255 -32.58 -9.81 17.61
N GLU A 256 -33.48 -9.53 18.56
CA GLU A 256 -33.95 -8.16 18.85
C GLU A 256 -32.79 -7.17 19.10
N GLU A 257 -33.03 -5.91 18.74
CA GLU A 257 -32.09 -4.78 18.69
C GLU A 257 -31.24 -4.65 19.98
N SER A 258 -30.08 -5.30 20.01
CA SER A 258 -29.00 -4.86 20.88
C SER A 258 -28.49 -3.52 20.35
N SER A 259 -28.42 -2.51 21.21
CA SER A 259 -27.95 -1.14 20.94
C SER A 259 -26.48 -1.01 20.49
N GLU A 260 -25.82 -2.11 20.15
CA GLU A 260 -24.47 -2.12 19.60
C GLU A 260 -24.53 -1.94 18.07
N GLU A 261 -24.02 -0.81 17.58
CA GLU A 261 -24.06 -0.47 16.15
C GLU A 261 -23.35 -1.51 15.25
N ARG A 262 -22.43 -2.35 15.79
CA ARG A 262 -21.58 -3.28 15.01
C ARG A 262 -21.13 -4.52 15.81
N SER A 263 -20.97 -5.66 15.13
CA SER A 263 -20.48 -6.92 15.74
C SER A 263 -18.99 -6.90 16.02
N THR A 264 -18.59 -7.53 17.13
CA THR A 264 -17.18 -7.78 17.45
C THR A 264 -16.58 -8.89 16.58
N PRO A 265 -15.26 -8.88 16.31
CA PRO A 265 -14.59 -9.91 15.52
C PRO A 265 -14.89 -11.34 16.00
N SER A 266 -14.89 -11.58 17.32
CA SER A 266 -15.24 -12.88 17.92
C SER A 266 -16.66 -13.37 17.60
N GLN A 267 -17.65 -12.46 17.59
CA GLN A 267 -19.03 -12.79 17.21
C GLN A 267 -19.12 -13.14 15.72
N VAL A 268 -18.40 -12.41 14.85
CA VAL A 268 -18.37 -12.70 13.41
C VAL A 268 -17.69 -14.05 13.15
N TYR A 269 -16.55 -14.31 13.77
CA TYR A 269 -15.81 -15.56 13.61
C TYR A 269 -16.62 -16.77 14.10
N SER A 270 -17.26 -16.69 15.26
CA SER A 270 -18.10 -17.79 15.78
C SER A 270 -19.29 -18.08 14.88
N LYS A 271 -19.98 -17.05 14.36
CA LYS A 271 -21.09 -17.20 13.40
C LYS A 271 -20.63 -17.86 12.10
N LEU A 272 -19.50 -17.42 11.53
CA LEU A 272 -18.95 -17.99 10.30
C LEU A 272 -18.45 -19.43 10.48
N ILE A 273 -17.77 -19.71 11.59
CA ILE A 273 -17.34 -21.08 11.94
C ILE A 273 -18.55 -22.00 12.04
N LEU A 274 -19.65 -21.55 12.66
CA LEU A 274 -20.85 -22.37 12.79
C LEU A 274 -21.42 -22.77 11.42
N VAL A 275 -21.57 -21.81 10.50
CA VAL A 275 -22.05 -22.09 9.13
C VAL A 275 -21.10 -23.04 8.40
N LEU A 276 -19.80 -22.76 8.44
CA LEU A 276 -18.81 -23.55 7.71
C LEU A 276 -18.66 -24.95 8.30
N LYS A 277 -18.72 -25.12 9.62
CA LYS A 277 -18.74 -26.45 10.27
C LYS A 277 -19.98 -27.25 9.88
N THR A 278 -21.16 -26.63 9.89
CA THR A 278 -22.41 -27.32 9.50
C THR A 278 -22.44 -27.68 8.01
N LEU A 279 -21.82 -26.87 7.14
CA LEU A 279 -21.66 -27.22 5.73
C LEU A 279 -20.61 -28.33 5.53
N HIS A 280 -19.54 -28.30 6.31
CA HIS A 280 -18.49 -29.32 6.27
C HIS A 280 -19.02 -30.70 6.68
N SER A 281 -19.75 -30.78 7.80
CA SER A 281 -20.27 -32.05 8.33
C SER A 281 -21.35 -32.70 7.46
N ASN A 282 -22.13 -31.92 6.71
CA ASN A 282 -23.32 -32.42 6.01
C ASN A 282 -23.17 -32.53 4.49
N LEU A 283 -22.25 -31.80 3.85
CA LEU A 283 -22.14 -31.74 2.38
C LEU A 283 -20.72 -31.90 1.83
N LEU A 284 -19.70 -31.42 2.55
CA LEU A 284 -18.39 -31.11 1.93
C LEU A 284 -17.25 -32.06 2.34
N ASP A 285 -17.48 -33.04 3.23
CA ASP A 285 -16.50 -34.09 3.57
C ASP A 285 -16.49 -35.25 2.55
N VAL A 286 -16.52 -34.89 1.25
CA VAL A 286 -16.41 -35.84 0.14
C VAL A 286 -15.15 -35.52 -0.64
N SER A 287 -14.29 -36.52 -0.84
CA SER A 287 -13.07 -36.41 -1.66
C SER A 287 -13.38 -36.66 -3.13
N ILE A 288 -12.97 -35.72 -3.99
CA ILE A 288 -12.97 -35.90 -5.46
C ILE A 288 -11.51 -36.05 -5.88
N GLY A 289 -11.05 -37.29 -6.06
CA GLY A 289 -9.63 -37.59 -6.28
C GLY A 289 -8.75 -37.18 -5.08
N ASP A 290 -7.66 -36.45 -5.34
CA ASP A 290 -6.71 -35.97 -4.31
C ASP A 290 -7.16 -34.68 -3.58
N LYS A 291 -8.29 -34.06 -3.97
CA LYS A 291 -8.77 -32.80 -3.36
C LYS A 291 -10.16 -32.98 -2.72
N LYS A 292 -10.34 -32.46 -1.50
CA LYS A 292 -11.66 -32.40 -0.86
C LYS A 292 -12.53 -31.30 -1.45
N LEU A 293 -13.84 -31.50 -1.46
CA LEU A 293 -14.81 -30.49 -1.94
C LEU A 293 -14.75 -29.18 -1.13
N SER A 294 -14.39 -29.26 0.15
CA SER A 294 -14.12 -28.09 1.01
C SER A 294 -13.00 -27.19 0.47
N ALA A 295 -11.98 -27.76 -0.17
CA ALA A 295 -10.86 -27.02 -0.74
C ALA A 295 -11.30 -26.15 -1.93
N VAL A 296 -12.11 -26.71 -2.83
CA VAL A 296 -12.60 -26.02 -4.03
C VAL A 296 -13.56 -24.89 -3.65
N LEU A 297 -14.44 -25.13 -2.67
CA LEU A 297 -15.34 -24.09 -2.16
C LEU A 297 -14.57 -22.99 -1.42
N GLY A 298 -13.51 -23.34 -0.70
CA GLY A 298 -12.59 -22.41 -0.06
C GLY A 298 -11.92 -21.47 -1.06
N GLU A 299 -11.35 -22.02 -2.15
CA GLU A 299 -10.72 -21.22 -3.23
C GLU A 299 -11.69 -20.20 -3.85
N LEU A 300 -12.97 -20.54 -3.99
CA LEU A 300 -13.98 -19.67 -4.61
C LEU A 300 -14.50 -18.55 -3.70
N ILE A 301 -14.51 -18.78 -2.38
CA ILE A 301 -15.23 -17.92 -1.42
C ILE A 301 -14.28 -17.07 -0.57
N TRP A 302 -13.05 -17.55 -0.34
CA TRP A 302 -12.14 -16.96 0.66
C TRP A 302 -11.71 -15.53 0.36
N GLU A 303 -11.36 -15.21 -0.89
CA GLU A 303 -10.90 -13.86 -1.28
C GLU A 303 -11.96 -12.79 -0.98
N GLU A 304 -13.21 -13.02 -1.38
CA GLU A 304 -14.29 -12.07 -1.13
C GLU A 304 -14.68 -11.97 0.36
N ILE A 305 -14.65 -13.07 1.11
CA ILE A 305 -14.96 -13.05 2.55
C ILE A 305 -13.86 -12.36 3.35
N SER A 306 -12.59 -12.66 3.06
CA SER A 306 -11.46 -12.02 3.73
C SER A 306 -11.51 -10.50 3.56
N GLN A 307 -11.77 -10.00 2.34
CA GLN A 307 -11.95 -8.56 2.09
C GLN A 307 -13.14 -7.98 2.85
N CYS A 308 -14.27 -8.70 2.91
CA CYS A 308 -15.45 -8.26 3.64
C CYS A 308 -15.20 -8.16 5.15
N ILE A 309 -14.52 -9.15 5.75
CA ILE A 309 -14.14 -9.13 7.16
C ILE A 309 -13.15 -8.00 7.44
N ILE A 310 -12.19 -7.76 6.55
CA ILE A 310 -11.22 -6.67 6.69
C ILE A 310 -11.93 -5.32 6.70
N HIS A 311 -12.80 -5.07 5.72
CA HIS A 311 -13.43 -3.76 5.53
C HIS A 311 -14.50 -3.46 6.58
N GLU A 312 -15.34 -4.43 6.92
CA GLU A 312 -16.53 -4.22 7.75
C GLU A 312 -16.31 -4.54 9.24
N CYS A 313 -15.28 -5.29 9.58
CA CYS A 313 -15.03 -5.71 10.96
C CYS A 313 -13.65 -5.26 11.47
N LEU A 314 -12.57 -5.67 10.80
CA LEU A 314 -11.20 -5.42 11.30
C LEU A 314 -10.76 -3.96 11.18
N LEU A 315 -11.25 -3.18 10.21
CA LEU A 315 -10.96 -1.74 10.12
C LEU A 315 -11.50 -0.95 11.32
N TYR A 316 -12.68 -1.32 11.81
CA TYR A 316 -13.35 -0.61 12.90
C TYR A 316 -12.87 -1.05 14.28
N SER A 317 -12.32 -2.25 14.40
CA SER A 317 -11.70 -2.72 15.64
C SER A 317 -10.32 -2.08 15.91
N ILE A 318 -9.73 -1.37 14.94
CA ILE A 318 -8.43 -0.70 15.14
C ILE A 318 -8.56 0.39 16.21
N PRO A 319 -7.77 0.32 17.30
CA PRO A 319 -7.88 1.24 18.43
C PRO A 319 -7.54 2.69 18.07
N THR A 320 -7.96 3.64 18.91
CA THR A 320 -7.61 5.06 18.77
C THR A 320 -6.47 5.51 19.69
N ASN A 321 -6.13 4.68 20.69
CA ASN A 321 -5.12 4.95 21.70
C ASN A 321 -4.14 3.78 21.87
N SER A 322 -2.86 4.10 22.11
CA SER A 322 -1.78 3.12 22.36
C SER A 322 -2.11 2.10 23.48
N SER A 323 -2.81 2.50 24.54
CA SER A 323 -3.23 1.60 25.65
C SER A 323 -4.30 0.58 25.26
N GLN A 324 -5.03 0.81 24.17
CA GLN A 324 -6.01 -0.14 23.64
C GLN A 324 -5.40 -1.07 22.58
N LEU A 325 -4.15 -0.84 22.17
CA LEU A 325 -3.41 -1.72 21.26
C LEU A 325 -3.15 -3.09 21.91
N GLU A 326 -2.91 -3.13 23.22
CA GLU A 326 -2.79 -4.38 23.98
C GLU A 326 -4.08 -5.21 23.92
N LYS A 327 -5.24 -4.56 23.92
CA LYS A 327 -6.54 -5.24 23.76
C LYS A 327 -6.72 -5.79 22.34
N TYR A 328 -6.09 -5.18 21.34
CA TYR A 328 -6.15 -5.71 19.98
C TYR A 328 -5.39 -7.03 19.82
N ASN A 329 -4.39 -7.32 20.67
CA ASN A 329 -3.72 -8.63 20.66
C ASN A 329 -4.70 -9.79 20.91
N THR A 330 -5.83 -9.57 21.59
CA THR A 330 -6.87 -10.61 21.71
C THR A 330 -7.55 -10.86 20.37
N VAL A 331 -7.82 -9.80 19.59
CA VAL A 331 -8.38 -9.92 18.23
C VAL A 331 -7.43 -10.69 17.32
N ILE A 332 -6.12 -10.43 17.40
CA ILE A 332 -5.11 -11.17 16.62
C ILE A 332 -5.18 -12.68 16.95
N LYS A 333 -5.27 -13.04 18.23
CA LYS A 333 -5.41 -14.44 18.66
C LYS A 333 -6.72 -15.06 18.17
N GLU A 334 -7.83 -14.32 18.22
CA GLU A 334 -9.12 -14.78 17.70
C GLU A 334 -9.07 -15.01 16.18
N THR A 335 -8.38 -14.14 15.43
CA THR A 335 -8.13 -14.32 13.99
C THR A 335 -7.26 -15.55 13.72
N GLU A 336 -6.21 -15.79 14.52
CA GLU A 336 -5.37 -16.99 14.42
C GLU A 336 -6.16 -18.28 14.67
N GLU A 337 -7.03 -18.29 15.67
CA GLU A 337 -7.89 -19.43 16.00
C GLU A 337 -8.96 -19.69 14.92
N PHE A 338 -9.53 -18.64 14.35
CA PHE A 338 -10.45 -18.72 13.23
C PHE A 338 -9.79 -19.36 12.01
N GLU A 339 -8.61 -18.88 11.61
CA GLU A 339 -7.89 -19.46 10.47
C GLU A 339 -7.42 -20.89 10.73
N LYS A 340 -7.01 -21.21 11.97
CA LYS A 340 -6.67 -22.58 12.36
C LYS A 340 -7.87 -23.52 12.18
N SER A 341 -9.05 -23.09 12.61
CA SER A 341 -10.29 -23.86 12.44
C SER A 341 -10.60 -24.10 10.95
N LEU A 342 -10.34 -23.12 10.08
CA LEU A 342 -10.55 -23.26 8.63
C LEU A 342 -9.51 -24.16 7.95
N LYS A 343 -8.26 -24.14 8.43
CA LYS A 343 -7.19 -25.07 7.98
C LYS A 343 -7.52 -26.51 8.38
N GLU A 344 -8.00 -26.73 9.60
CA GLU A 344 -8.45 -28.06 10.06
C GLU A 344 -9.59 -28.61 9.18
N MET A 345 -10.48 -27.74 8.70
CA MET A 345 -11.56 -28.08 7.76
C MET A 345 -11.13 -28.12 6.26
N GLN A 346 -9.85 -27.90 5.96
CA GLN A 346 -9.25 -27.87 4.62
C GLN A 346 -9.84 -26.83 3.64
N TYR A 347 -10.51 -25.78 4.14
CA TYR A 347 -10.96 -24.65 3.32
C TYR A 347 -9.80 -23.74 2.86
N LEU A 348 -8.63 -23.83 3.52
CA LEU A 348 -7.46 -23.01 3.23
C LEU A 348 -6.26 -23.89 2.87
N HIS A 349 -5.65 -23.62 1.72
CA HIS A 349 -4.38 -24.22 1.31
C HIS A 349 -3.29 -23.15 1.36
N GLY A 350 -2.50 -23.13 2.45
CA GLY A 350 -1.36 -22.24 2.59
C GLY A 350 -1.09 -21.76 4.02
N ASP A 351 0.17 -21.38 4.27
CA ASP A 351 0.64 -20.94 5.59
C ASP A 351 0.36 -19.46 5.89
N SER A 352 0.21 -18.61 4.86
CA SER A 352 0.02 -17.16 5.02
C SER A 352 -1.24 -16.65 4.31
N THR A 353 -2.27 -16.38 5.09
CA THR A 353 -3.55 -15.80 4.70
C THR A 353 -3.54 -14.27 4.83
N ASP A 354 -4.30 -13.59 3.98
CA ASP A 354 -4.34 -12.12 3.94
C ASP A 354 -4.97 -11.49 5.20
N LEU A 355 -5.86 -12.24 5.87
CA LEU A 355 -6.52 -11.82 7.10
C LEU A 355 -5.51 -11.74 8.27
N LEU A 356 -4.67 -12.76 8.45
CA LEU A 356 -3.61 -12.75 9.46
C LEU A 356 -2.54 -11.68 9.20
N LYS A 357 -2.16 -11.49 7.93
CA LYS A 357 -1.22 -10.43 7.55
C LYS A 357 -1.77 -9.06 7.93
N TYR A 358 -3.04 -8.80 7.59
CA TYR A 358 -3.72 -7.57 7.96
C TYR A 358 -3.84 -7.38 9.48
N ALA A 359 -4.22 -8.44 10.22
CA ALA A 359 -4.30 -8.41 11.68
C ALA A 359 -2.92 -8.28 12.36
N ARG A 360 -1.83 -8.68 11.71
CA ARG A 360 -0.46 -8.47 12.24
C ARG A 360 0.08 -7.08 11.91
N ASP A 361 -0.36 -6.48 10.80
CA ASP A 361 -0.01 -5.11 10.38
C ASP A 361 -0.83 -4.00 11.09
N VAL A 362 -1.48 -4.33 12.21
CA VAL A 362 -2.29 -3.37 12.99
C VAL A 362 -1.50 -2.16 13.42
N ASN A 363 -0.21 -2.33 13.72
CA ASN A 363 0.67 -1.21 14.04
C ASN A 363 0.72 -0.18 12.89
N CYS A 364 0.78 -0.64 11.64
CA CYS A 364 0.78 0.21 10.44
C CYS A 364 -0.58 0.87 10.20
N HIS A 365 -1.67 0.13 10.41
CA HIS A 365 -3.03 0.67 10.24
C HIS A 365 -3.41 1.66 11.35
N PHE A 366 -3.05 1.36 12.59
CA PHE A 366 -3.16 2.25 13.75
C PHE A 366 -2.39 3.55 13.51
N ALA A 367 -1.11 3.44 13.15
CA ALA A 367 -0.26 4.58 12.85
C ALA A 367 -0.87 5.42 11.72
N SER A 368 -1.30 4.81 10.62
CA SER A 368 -1.92 5.51 9.49
C SER A 368 -3.21 6.25 9.87
N LYS A 369 -4.09 5.62 10.65
CA LYS A 369 -5.34 6.25 11.13
C LYS A 369 -5.03 7.41 12.07
N LYS A 370 -4.12 7.21 13.02
CA LYS A 370 -3.69 8.24 13.96
C LYS A 370 -3.05 9.43 13.24
N CYS A 371 -2.19 9.18 12.25
CA CYS A 371 -1.58 10.22 11.45
C CYS A 371 -2.64 11.08 10.75
N LYS A 372 -3.69 10.47 10.20
CA LYS A 372 -4.82 11.19 9.60
C LYS A 372 -5.55 12.05 10.63
N ASP A 373 -5.89 11.49 11.79
CA ASP A 373 -6.61 12.21 12.84
C ASP A 373 -5.80 13.41 13.36
N VAL A 374 -4.50 13.22 13.58
CA VAL A 374 -3.57 14.29 13.99
C VAL A 374 -3.48 15.38 12.93
N ILE A 375 -3.37 15.03 11.64
CA ILE A 375 -3.35 16.02 10.55
C ILE A 375 -4.67 16.80 10.48
N VAL A 376 -5.81 16.13 10.64
CA VAL A 376 -7.13 16.79 10.64
C VAL A 376 -7.26 17.75 11.82
N ALA A 377 -6.85 17.35 13.01
CA ALA A 377 -6.81 18.21 14.19
C ALA A 377 -5.89 19.42 13.97
N ALA A 378 -4.69 19.20 13.42
CA ALA A 378 -3.73 20.25 13.10
C ALA A 378 -4.29 21.27 12.08
N ARG A 379 -4.97 20.81 11.02
CA ARG A 379 -5.64 21.70 10.04
C ARG A 379 -6.69 22.57 10.70
N LYS A 380 -7.54 21.98 11.55
CA LYS A 380 -8.58 22.73 12.28
C LYS A 380 -7.98 23.85 13.14
N LEU A 381 -6.86 23.59 13.80
CA LEU A 381 -6.12 24.61 14.57
C LEU A 381 -5.54 25.70 13.66
N MET A 382 -4.94 25.34 12.52
CA MET A 382 -4.38 26.31 11.56
C MET A 382 -5.42 27.24 10.94
N THR A 383 -6.64 26.74 10.72
CA THR A 383 -7.77 27.53 10.17
C THR A 383 -8.57 28.28 11.24
N SER A 384 -8.27 28.06 12.52
CA SER A 384 -8.96 28.75 13.62
C SER A 384 -8.61 30.24 13.67
N LYS A 385 -9.47 31.05 14.30
CA LYS A 385 -9.25 32.50 14.40
C LYS A 385 -8.12 32.80 15.39
N MET A 386 -7.17 33.64 15.00
CA MET A 386 -5.94 33.95 15.76
C MET A 386 -6.08 35.06 16.82
N HIS A 387 -7.30 35.38 17.27
CA HIS A 387 -7.57 36.52 18.17
C HIS A 387 -7.25 36.21 19.64
N ASN A 388 -7.41 34.94 20.05
CA ASN A 388 -7.03 34.51 21.40
C ASN A 388 -5.52 34.36 21.49
N THR A 389 -4.92 35.08 22.45
CA THR A 389 -3.47 35.09 22.64
C THR A 389 -3.06 34.63 24.03
N VAL A 390 -1.91 33.98 24.09
CA VAL A 390 -1.26 33.55 25.33
C VAL A 390 0.11 34.21 25.42
N LYS A 391 0.46 34.72 26.60
CA LYS A 391 1.74 35.38 26.85
C LYS A 391 2.79 34.34 27.25
N ILE A 392 3.84 34.24 26.43
CA ILE A 392 5.01 33.42 26.71
C ILE A 392 6.06 34.31 27.36
N THR A 393 6.56 33.87 28.50
CA THR A 393 7.72 34.44 29.19
C THR A 393 8.91 33.47 29.15
N PRO A 394 10.16 33.95 29.33
CA PRO A 394 11.35 33.10 29.35
C PRO A 394 11.31 31.95 30.37
N ASN A 395 10.48 32.07 31.41
CA ASN A 395 10.32 31.07 32.47
C ASN A 395 9.15 30.10 32.23
N THR A 396 8.36 30.34 31.17
CA THR A 396 7.28 29.43 30.76
C THR A 396 7.90 28.28 29.98
N ASN A 397 8.46 27.33 30.70
CA ASN A 397 8.84 26.08 30.10
C ASN A 397 7.55 25.39 29.64
N VAL A 398 7.43 25.11 28.34
CA VAL A 398 6.44 24.13 27.89
C VAL A 398 6.76 22.84 28.63
N THR A 399 5.87 22.43 29.52
CA THR A 399 6.06 21.24 30.34
C THR A 399 6.16 20.04 29.40
N LEU A 400 7.38 19.59 29.11
CA LEU A 400 7.58 18.35 28.37
C LEU A 400 6.84 17.25 29.15
N PRO A 401 5.98 16.45 28.51
CA PRO A 401 5.46 15.24 29.13
C PRO A 401 6.64 14.40 29.61
N LYS A 402 6.55 13.82 30.81
CA LYS A 402 7.66 13.06 31.43
C LYS A 402 8.11 11.96 30.46
N LEU A 403 9.27 12.16 29.83
CA LEU A 403 9.88 11.18 28.93
C LEU A 403 10.50 10.05 29.76
N PRO A 404 10.46 8.78 29.30
CA PRO A 404 11.15 7.67 29.97
C PRO A 404 12.64 7.95 30.05
N VAL A 405 13.31 7.62 31.16
CA VAL A 405 14.78 7.78 31.28
C VAL A 405 15.45 6.90 30.21
N PRO A 406 16.36 7.45 29.37
CA PRO A 406 17.01 6.66 28.34
C PRO A 406 17.88 5.57 28.99
N SER A 407 17.71 4.32 28.54
CA SER A 407 18.40 3.13 29.06
C SER A 407 19.91 3.08 28.76
N SER A 408 20.48 4.17 28.24
CA SER A 408 21.91 4.35 27.98
C SER A 408 22.49 5.48 28.82
N GLU A 409 22.05 5.61 30.08
CA GLU A 409 22.93 6.18 31.10
C GLU A 409 24.01 5.15 31.42
N VAL A 410 25.17 5.29 30.78
CA VAL A 410 26.42 4.96 31.47
C VAL A 410 26.32 5.66 32.81
N ARG A 411 26.31 4.87 33.90
CA ARG A 411 26.33 5.36 35.27
C ARG A 411 27.51 6.31 35.44
N VAL A 412 27.30 7.60 35.21
CA VAL A 412 28.09 8.64 35.86
C VAL A 412 27.46 8.77 37.23
N SER A 413 28.09 8.08 38.19
CA SER A 413 27.70 8.06 39.59
C SER A 413 27.28 9.45 40.08
N GLN A 414 26.17 9.48 40.82
CA GLN A 414 25.63 10.63 41.55
C GLN A 414 26.54 11.06 42.73
N GLU A 415 27.85 11.17 42.52
CA GLU A 415 28.80 11.62 43.55
C GLU A 415 29.60 12.87 43.17
N ALA A 416 29.43 13.44 41.97
CA ALA A 416 29.99 14.75 41.62
C ALA A 416 29.05 15.91 42.00
N ARG A 417 28.54 15.92 43.25
CA ARG A 417 28.06 17.15 43.90
C ARG A 417 29.24 17.72 44.67
N LYS A 418 29.79 18.84 44.17
CA LYS A 418 30.94 19.62 44.66
C LYS A 418 32.27 19.27 44.00
N GLU A 419 32.45 19.76 42.78
CA GLU A 419 33.72 20.33 42.35
C GLU A 419 33.39 21.42 41.33
N GLU A 420 33.15 22.64 41.86
CA GLU A 420 33.24 23.86 41.07
C GLU A 420 34.70 23.98 40.62
N VAL A 421 35.01 23.49 39.43
CA VAL A 421 36.21 23.94 38.72
C VAL A 421 35.93 25.38 38.32
N MET A 422 36.40 26.30 39.15
CA MET A 422 36.53 27.73 38.85
C MET A 422 37.36 27.89 37.57
N LEU A 423 36.69 27.90 36.42
CA LEU A 423 37.22 28.50 35.22
C LEU A 423 37.04 30.02 35.36
N ASP A 424 37.95 30.63 36.13
CA ASP A 424 38.11 32.08 36.15
C ASP A 424 38.45 32.53 34.71
N ASN A 425 37.58 33.37 34.15
CA ASN A 425 37.67 34.05 32.84
C ASN A 425 37.00 33.41 31.61
N VAL A 426 35.72 33.04 31.73
CA VAL A 426 34.80 33.12 30.57
C VAL A 426 33.65 34.04 30.95
N LYS A 427 33.39 35.08 30.16
CA LYS A 427 32.17 35.89 30.25
C LYS A 427 30.97 34.94 30.18
N GLN A 428 30.45 34.49 31.31
CA GLN A 428 29.33 33.56 31.35
C GLN A 428 28.14 34.25 30.68
N LEU A 429 27.66 33.64 29.60
CA LEU A 429 26.42 34.06 28.95
C LEU A 429 25.32 33.99 30.01
N ALA A 430 24.52 35.05 30.15
CA ALA A 430 23.43 35.07 31.11
C ALA A 430 22.52 33.84 30.92
N ALA A 431 21.99 33.29 32.02
CA ALA A 431 21.19 32.05 32.01
C ALA A 431 20.01 32.05 31.01
N GLY A 432 19.52 33.24 30.60
CA GLY A 432 18.45 33.40 29.60
C GLY A 432 18.91 33.70 28.16
N THR A 433 20.20 33.61 27.83
CA THR A 433 20.71 34.08 26.51
C THR A 433 20.10 33.33 25.33
N LEU A 434 19.75 32.05 25.52
CA LEU A 434 19.12 31.21 24.49
C LEU A 434 17.59 31.13 24.63
N SER A 435 17.00 31.80 25.63
CA SER A 435 15.55 31.79 25.85
C SER A 435 14.82 32.64 24.82
N LEU A 436 13.60 32.24 24.47
CA LEU A 436 12.72 33.08 23.67
C LEU A 436 12.34 34.33 24.51
N PRO A 437 12.48 35.55 23.95
CA PRO A 437 12.06 36.76 24.65
C PRO A 437 10.55 36.75 24.88
N ALA A 438 10.08 37.50 25.88
CA ALA A 438 8.67 37.56 26.20
C ALA A 438 7.84 38.08 25.00
N CYS A 439 6.82 37.32 24.60
CA CYS A 439 5.96 37.64 23.47
C CYS A 439 4.58 36.97 23.61
N ARG A 440 3.58 37.49 22.89
CA ARG A 440 2.27 36.81 22.77
C ARG A 440 2.19 35.99 21.50
N ILE A 441 1.69 34.76 21.64
CA ILE A 441 1.40 33.83 20.53
C ILE A 441 -0.10 33.54 20.50
N SER A 442 -0.60 32.99 19.40
CA SER A 442 -1.99 32.54 19.34
C SER A 442 -2.19 31.24 20.13
N GLU A 443 -3.33 31.12 20.80
CA GLU A 443 -3.72 29.91 21.54
C GLU A 443 -3.70 28.66 20.62
N SER A 444 -4.10 28.84 19.36
CA SER A 444 -4.06 27.78 18.34
C SER A 444 -2.66 27.21 18.10
N VAL A 445 -1.61 28.04 18.19
CA VAL A 445 -0.20 27.60 18.00
C VAL A 445 0.31 26.91 19.25
N GLN A 446 -0.12 27.33 20.44
CA GLN A 446 0.17 26.59 21.67
C GLN A 446 -0.46 25.19 21.62
N GLN A 447 -1.77 25.10 21.31
CA GLN A 447 -2.47 23.82 21.17
C GLN A 447 -1.86 22.94 20.07
N LEU A 448 -1.38 23.55 18.97
CA LEU A 448 -0.68 22.83 17.91
C LEU A 448 0.64 22.24 18.41
N MET A 449 1.39 22.99 19.24
CA MET A 449 2.62 22.49 19.84
C MET A 449 2.36 21.37 20.84
N GLU A 450 1.29 21.47 21.65
CA GLU A 450 0.85 20.40 22.55
C GLU A 450 0.47 19.13 21.78
N LEU A 451 -0.25 19.26 20.66
CA LEU A 451 -0.58 18.14 19.76
C LEU A 451 0.69 17.48 19.20
N VAL A 452 1.69 18.28 18.80
CA VAL A 452 2.99 17.79 18.33
C VAL A 452 3.72 17.02 19.43
N LEU A 453 3.80 17.56 20.64
CA LEU A 453 4.48 16.92 21.76
C LEU A 453 3.80 15.60 22.13
N ASN A 454 2.47 15.57 22.20
CA ASN A 454 1.71 14.35 22.47
C ASN A 454 1.96 13.27 21.39
N THR A 455 2.02 13.67 20.12
CA THR A 455 2.29 12.76 19.00
C THR A 455 3.71 12.19 19.06
N LEU A 456 4.70 13.01 19.42
CA LEU A 456 6.08 12.54 19.61
C LEU A 456 6.25 11.65 20.84
N CYS A 457 5.55 11.95 21.95
CA CYS A 457 5.54 11.10 23.12
C CYS A 457 4.92 9.73 22.83
N GLU A 458 3.87 9.67 22.02
CA GLU A 458 3.29 8.39 21.57
C GLU A 458 4.24 7.62 20.64
N ALA A 459 5.03 8.32 19.82
CA ALA A 459 6.06 7.70 18.97
C ALA A 459 7.17 7.02 19.79
N VAL A 460 7.53 7.54 20.96
CA VAL A 460 8.53 6.94 21.85
C VAL A 460 8.11 5.55 22.36
N GLY A 461 6.83 5.37 22.68
CA GLY A 461 6.30 4.09 23.17
C GLY A 461 5.84 3.11 22.10
N SER A 462 6.01 3.44 20.81
CA SER A 462 5.45 2.70 19.69
C SER A 462 6.46 1.78 18.99
N SER A 463 5.96 0.86 18.16
CA SER A 463 6.79 0.05 17.27
C SER A 463 7.61 0.93 16.30
N PRO A 464 8.76 0.47 15.77
CA PRO A 464 9.66 1.30 14.95
C PRO A 464 8.99 1.88 13.70
N GLN A 465 8.14 1.09 13.02
CA GLN A 465 7.38 1.54 11.85
C GLN A 465 6.34 2.61 12.21
N CYS A 466 5.62 2.44 13.32
CA CYS A 466 4.65 3.42 13.82
C CYS A 466 5.36 4.73 14.24
N ALA A 467 6.47 4.61 14.98
CA ALA A 467 7.27 5.75 15.41
C ALA A 467 7.80 6.58 14.23
N LEU A 468 8.25 5.92 13.16
CA LEU A 468 8.64 6.57 11.90
C LEU A 468 7.48 7.38 11.31
N GLN A 469 6.30 6.76 11.16
CA GLN A 469 5.13 7.44 10.58
C GLN A 469 4.66 8.63 11.42
N LEU A 470 4.61 8.49 12.76
CA LEU A 470 4.23 9.56 13.66
C LEU A 470 5.25 10.71 13.64
N PHE A 471 6.54 10.40 13.61
CA PHE A 471 7.61 11.39 13.50
C PHE A 471 7.50 12.22 12.21
N PHE A 472 7.34 11.56 11.05
CA PHE A 472 7.15 12.25 9.79
C PHE A 472 5.83 13.01 9.73
N THR A 473 4.79 12.53 10.42
CA THR A 473 3.52 13.25 10.54
C THR A 473 3.70 14.57 11.29
N VAL A 474 4.46 14.59 12.38
CA VAL A 474 4.81 15.82 13.09
C VAL A 474 5.55 16.80 12.17
N ARG A 475 6.49 16.29 11.37
CA ARG A 475 7.18 17.10 10.37
C ARG A 475 6.21 17.65 9.31
N ASN A 476 5.25 16.84 8.86
CA ASN A 476 4.19 17.26 7.94
C ASN A 476 3.25 18.30 8.56
N ILE A 477 2.99 18.28 9.87
CA ILE A 477 2.21 19.32 10.56
C ILE A 477 2.90 20.67 10.43
N PHE A 478 4.22 20.74 10.65
CA PHE A 478 4.97 21.98 10.50
C PHE A 478 5.02 22.45 9.05
N GLN A 479 5.19 21.54 8.09
CA GLN A 479 5.12 21.87 6.66
C GLN A 479 3.75 22.43 6.29
N LEU A 480 2.69 21.80 6.79
CA LEU A 480 1.32 22.23 6.56
C LEU A 480 1.03 23.60 7.19
N PHE A 481 1.58 23.89 8.37
CA PHE A 481 1.50 25.23 8.96
C PHE A 481 2.11 26.29 8.04
N TYR A 482 3.29 25.98 7.49
CA TYR A 482 4.04 26.87 6.60
C TYR A 482 3.23 27.23 5.34
N ASP A 483 2.47 26.27 4.79
CA ASP A 483 1.69 26.47 3.56
C ASP A 483 0.28 27.02 3.82
N VAL A 484 -0.43 26.52 4.84
CA VAL A 484 -1.86 26.80 5.06
C VAL A 484 -2.09 28.15 5.74
N VAL A 485 -1.36 28.47 6.81
CA VAL A 485 -1.63 29.67 7.63
C VAL A 485 -1.42 30.97 6.84
N PRO A 486 -0.31 31.15 6.10
CA PRO A 486 -0.10 32.37 5.32
C PRO A 486 -1.12 32.51 4.17
N THR A 487 -1.58 31.39 3.61
CA THR A 487 -2.52 31.38 2.49
C THR A 487 -3.95 31.68 2.95
N TYR A 488 -4.39 31.02 4.03
CA TYR A 488 -5.74 31.18 4.56
C TYR A 488 -5.96 32.54 5.22
N HIS A 489 -5.00 33.02 6.02
CA HIS A 489 -5.13 34.29 6.75
C HIS A 489 -4.56 35.50 6.01
N LYS A 490 -4.17 35.36 4.73
CA LYS A 490 -3.46 36.40 3.95
C LYS A 490 -4.11 37.78 4.07
N GLU A 491 -5.42 37.86 3.86
CA GLU A 491 -6.14 39.14 3.93
C GLU A 491 -6.20 39.71 5.34
N SER A 492 -6.46 38.86 6.34
CA SER A 492 -6.53 39.29 7.74
C SER A 492 -5.18 39.78 8.24
N LEU A 493 -4.07 39.16 7.81
CA LEU A 493 -2.72 39.57 8.15
C LEU A 493 -2.36 40.93 7.56
N LEU A 494 -2.85 41.26 6.36
CA LEU A 494 -2.65 42.58 5.73
C LEU A 494 -3.54 43.66 6.35
N LYS A 495 -4.79 43.32 6.70
CA LYS A 495 -5.76 44.27 7.25
C LYS A 495 -5.49 44.64 8.71
N PHE A 496 -5.00 43.69 9.53
CA PHE A 496 -4.90 43.87 10.98
C PHE A 496 -3.44 43.81 11.48
N PRO A 497 -2.83 44.95 11.87
CA PRO A 497 -1.44 44.99 12.35
C PRO A 497 -1.16 44.10 13.56
N HIS A 498 -2.16 43.90 14.42
CA HIS A 498 -2.06 43.02 15.59
C HIS A 498 -1.83 41.56 15.18
N LEU A 499 -2.58 41.06 14.20
CA LEU A 499 -2.49 39.67 13.75
C LEU A 499 -1.16 39.38 13.04
N ALA A 500 -0.64 40.34 12.27
CA ALA A 500 0.69 40.22 11.66
C ALA A 500 1.80 40.09 12.71
N ALA A 501 1.72 40.86 13.81
CA ALA A 501 2.65 40.77 14.93
C ALA A 501 2.55 39.42 15.66
N ILE A 502 1.33 38.91 15.89
CA ILE A 502 1.12 37.58 16.47
C ILE A 502 1.69 36.50 15.55
N GLN A 503 1.44 36.57 14.24
CA GLN A 503 1.95 35.57 13.30
C GLN A 503 3.48 35.56 13.23
N HIS A 504 4.11 36.74 13.31
CA HIS A 504 5.56 36.84 13.47
C HIS A 504 6.05 36.07 14.70
N ASN A 505 5.43 36.32 15.86
CA ASN A 505 5.78 35.66 17.11
C ASN A 505 5.52 34.15 17.05
N ASN A 506 4.39 33.72 16.47
CA ASN A 506 4.06 32.31 16.26
C ASN A 506 5.18 31.60 15.49
N CYS A 507 5.63 32.18 14.38
CA CYS A 507 6.72 31.64 13.59
C CYS A 507 8.04 31.59 14.38
N MET A 508 8.37 32.63 15.16
CA MET A 508 9.58 32.66 15.98
C MET A 508 9.53 31.64 17.14
N TYR A 509 8.36 31.47 17.75
CA TYR A 509 8.09 30.49 18.80
C TYR A 509 8.26 29.07 18.27
N LEU A 510 7.60 28.73 17.15
CA LEU A 510 7.77 27.44 16.50
C LEU A 510 9.22 27.19 16.09
N ALA A 511 9.87 28.17 15.47
CA ALA A 511 11.29 28.10 15.10
C ALA A 511 12.21 27.86 16.31
N HIS A 512 11.89 28.44 17.48
CA HIS A 512 12.64 28.21 18.70
C HIS A 512 12.49 26.77 19.20
N HIS A 513 11.27 26.24 19.25
CA HIS A 513 11.04 24.85 19.67
C HIS A 513 11.66 23.82 18.71
N LEU A 514 11.61 24.06 17.39
CA LEU A 514 12.20 23.17 16.39
C LEU A 514 13.73 22.99 16.55
N LEU A 515 14.42 23.95 17.19
CA LEU A 515 15.86 23.82 17.47
C LEU A 515 16.17 22.70 18.47
N THR A 516 15.31 22.51 19.48
CA THR A 516 15.56 21.58 20.58
C THR A 516 14.73 20.30 20.47
N LEU A 517 13.60 20.34 19.76
CA LEU A 517 12.63 19.24 19.69
C LEU A 517 13.27 17.92 19.20
N GLY A 518 14.09 18.00 18.14
CA GLY A 518 14.78 16.81 17.61
C GLY A 518 15.72 16.20 18.64
N HIS A 519 16.51 17.03 19.32
CA HIS A 519 17.45 16.58 20.34
C HIS A 519 16.77 15.97 21.57
N GLN A 520 15.63 16.53 22.00
CA GLN A 520 14.87 16.05 23.16
C GLN A 520 14.29 14.65 22.96
N PHE A 521 13.78 14.35 21.76
CA PHE A 521 13.10 13.09 21.47
C PHE A 521 14.00 12.01 20.86
N ARG A 522 15.08 12.40 20.14
CA ARG A 522 16.01 11.44 19.51
C ARG A 522 16.49 10.30 20.41
N PRO A 523 16.94 10.50 21.67
CA PRO A 523 17.44 9.40 22.49
C PRO A 523 16.35 8.42 22.96
N HIS A 524 15.09 8.81 22.87
CA HIS A 524 13.94 8.02 23.33
C HIS A 524 13.22 7.30 22.19
N LEU A 525 13.51 7.64 20.92
CA LEU A 525 12.84 7.05 19.77
C LEU A 525 13.48 5.71 19.37
N PRO A 526 12.70 4.74 18.85
CA PRO A 526 13.24 3.47 18.37
C PRO A 526 14.12 3.64 17.10
N PRO A 527 15.07 2.73 16.83
CA PRO A 527 15.86 2.72 15.59
C PRO A 527 14.96 2.64 14.35
N PRO A 528 15.29 3.31 13.22
CA PRO A 528 16.52 4.06 12.93
C PRO A 528 16.48 5.55 13.33
N LEU A 529 15.42 6.02 13.99
CA LEU A 529 15.27 7.45 14.35
C LEU A 529 16.31 7.91 15.36
N SER A 530 16.70 7.04 16.29
CA SER A 530 17.77 7.28 17.28
C SER A 530 19.14 7.52 16.63
N GLU A 531 19.41 6.89 15.48
CA GLU A 531 20.74 6.85 14.86
C GLU A 531 21.11 8.12 14.08
N GLY A 532 20.15 8.98 13.70
CA GLY A 532 20.47 10.29 13.11
C GLY A 532 19.40 10.97 12.27
N ILE A 533 18.27 10.31 12.02
CA ILE A 533 17.24 10.81 11.09
C ILE A 533 16.30 11.83 11.76
N ALA A 534 16.21 11.83 13.09
CA ALA A 534 15.27 12.68 13.82
C ALA A 534 15.76 14.14 14.01
N THR A 535 15.54 15.00 13.00
CA THR A 535 15.84 16.44 13.08
C THR A 535 14.71 17.33 12.53
N PHE A 536 14.60 18.52 13.11
CA PHE A 536 13.68 19.60 12.69
C PHE A 536 14.40 20.92 12.41
N VAL A 537 15.73 20.96 12.60
CA VAL A 537 16.53 22.18 12.54
C VAL A 537 16.53 22.79 11.13
N ASP A 538 16.40 21.96 10.10
CA ASP A 538 16.37 22.36 8.70
C ASP A 538 15.11 23.20 8.35
N MET A 539 14.03 23.09 9.13
CA MET A 539 12.81 23.88 8.93
C MET A 539 12.89 25.28 9.57
N VAL A 540 13.81 25.48 10.52
CA VAL A 540 13.95 26.73 11.30
C VAL A 540 14.15 27.97 10.43
N PRO A 541 15.04 27.98 9.40
CA PRO A 541 15.21 29.14 8.54
C PRO A 541 13.92 29.51 7.79
N GLY A 542 13.14 28.51 7.36
CA GLY A 542 11.86 28.69 6.69
C GLY A 542 10.88 29.45 7.57
N PHE A 543 10.64 28.98 8.80
CA PHE A 543 9.74 29.64 9.74
C PHE A 543 10.18 31.08 10.09
N ARG A 544 11.47 31.30 10.35
CA ARG A 544 11.99 32.65 10.65
C ARG A 544 11.77 33.60 9.47
N LYS A 545 12.03 33.14 8.24
CA LYS A 545 11.81 33.92 7.02
C LYS A 545 10.33 34.23 6.84
N LEU A 546 9.45 33.25 7.02
CA LEU A 546 8.00 33.39 6.90
C LEU A 546 7.46 34.46 7.86
N GLY A 547 7.82 34.36 9.15
CA GLY A 547 7.40 35.33 10.17
C GLY A 547 7.96 36.74 9.91
N ALA A 548 9.22 36.84 9.49
CA ALA A 548 9.83 38.12 9.15
C ALA A 548 9.18 38.77 7.93
N GLN A 549 8.93 38.02 6.85
CA GLN A 549 8.30 38.53 5.63
C GLN A 549 6.86 39.01 5.88
N CYS A 550 6.09 38.26 6.67
CA CYS A 550 4.74 38.67 7.05
C CYS A 550 4.75 40.03 7.76
N PHE A 551 5.60 40.18 8.78
CA PHE A 551 5.67 41.44 9.55
C PHE A 551 6.25 42.60 8.73
N LEU A 552 7.28 42.35 7.91
CA LEU A 552 7.84 43.37 7.02
C LEU A 552 6.81 43.88 6.00
N THR A 553 5.98 43.00 5.47
CA THR A 553 4.88 43.38 4.58
C THR A 553 3.92 44.32 5.29
N GLN A 554 3.54 44.01 6.54
CA GLN A 554 2.69 44.89 7.33
C GLN A 554 3.35 46.24 7.64
N LEU A 555 4.65 46.26 7.97
CA LEU A 555 5.38 47.50 8.16
C LEU A 555 5.39 48.35 6.89
N ASN A 556 5.48 47.76 5.70
CA ASN A 556 5.40 48.50 4.44
C ASN A 556 4.02 49.11 4.21
N VAL A 557 2.94 48.39 4.55
CA VAL A 557 1.57 48.95 4.52
C VAL A 557 1.47 50.16 5.45
N GLN A 558 1.94 50.03 6.69
CA GLN A 558 1.93 51.14 7.64
C GLN A 558 2.81 52.32 7.18
N ARG A 559 3.97 52.07 6.56
CA ARG A 559 4.78 53.14 5.95
C ARG A 559 4.01 53.90 4.87
N ALA A 560 3.34 53.17 3.97
CA ALA A 560 2.55 53.79 2.90
C ALA A 560 1.42 54.66 3.47
N GLU A 561 0.70 54.17 4.48
CA GLU A 561 -0.37 54.94 5.15
C GLU A 561 0.16 56.22 5.81
N LEU A 562 1.34 56.17 6.45
CA LEU A 562 1.96 57.35 7.06
C LEU A 562 2.35 58.40 6.00
N LEU A 563 2.92 57.96 4.88
CA LEU A 563 3.30 58.84 3.76
C LEU A 563 2.06 59.45 3.09
N GLU A 564 1.00 58.67 2.90
CA GLU A 564 -0.28 59.16 2.38
C GLU A 564 -0.87 60.25 3.28
N ARG A 565 -0.86 60.06 4.60
CA ARG A 565 -1.30 61.09 5.55
C ARG A 565 -0.43 62.34 5.49
N LEU A 566 0.89 62.19 5.42
CA LEU A 566 1.80 63.34 5.25
C LEU A 566 1.59 64.08 3.93
N SER A 567 1.18 63.39 2.86
CA SER A 567 0.93 64.04 1.56
C SER A 567 -0.19 65.08 1.62
N THR A 568 -1.13 64.95 2.57
CA THR A 568 -2.19 65.94 2.80
C THR A 568 -1.67 67.30 3.30
N ALA A 569 -0.42 67.36 3.78
CA ALA A 569 0.26 68.59 4.19
C ALA A 569 0.70 69.49 3.02
N ARG A 570 0.30 69.20 1.77
CA ARG A 570 0.59 70.00 0.56
C ARG A 570 2.08 70.37 0.44
N ASN A 571 2.98 69.41 0.72
CA ASN A 571 4.43 69.58 0.72
C ASN A 571 5.01 70.64 1.69
N PHE A 572 4.22 71.11 2.67
CA PHE A 572 4.63 72.15 3.62
C PHE A 572 5.01 73.50 2.97
N SER A 573 4.46 73.81 1.79
CA SER A 573 4.64 75.09 1.12
C SER A 573 3.52 76.09 1.48
N ASN A 574 3.84 77.39 1.56
CA ASN A 574 2.89 78.48 1.82
C ASN A 574 2.08 78.25 3.11
N LEU A 575 2.77 78.04 4.23
CA LEU A 575 2.17 77.88 5.56
C LEU A 575 1.71 79.21 6.16
N ASP A 576 2.11 80.35 5.58
CA ASP A 576 1.56 81.67 5.89
C ASP A 576 0.02 81.74 5.68
N ASP A 577 -0.53 80.84 4.84
CA ASP A 577 -1.97 80.63 4.70
C ASP A 577 -2.50 79.69 5.79
N GLU A 578 -3.40 80.21 6.64
CA GLU A 578 -4.03 79.50 7.75
C GLU A 578 -4.62 78.14 7.34
N GLU A 579 -5.22 78.01 6.14
CA GLU A 579 -5.77 76.73 5.69
C GLU A 579 -4.68 75.67 5.48
N ASN A 580 -3.54 76.08 4.91
CA ASN A 580 -2.40 75.19 4.66
C ASN A 580 -1.68 74.83 5.96
N TYR A 581 -1.53 75.79 6.88
CA TYR A 581 -0.98 75.51 8.21
C TYR A 581 -1.86 74.53 9.00
N ILE A 582 -3.18 74.72 9.00
CA ILE A 582 -4.12 73.79 9.65
C ILE A 582 -4.01 72.40 9.01
N ALA A 583 -3.93 72.30 7.69
CA ALA A 583 -3.77 71.02 6.99
C ALA A 583 -2.45 70.31 7.37
N ALA A 584 -1.33 71.04 7.36
CA ALA A 584 -0.01 70.51 7.75
C ALA A 584 0.04 70.08 9.21
N SER A 585 -0.50 70.90 10.13
CA SER A 585 -0.61 70.59 11.55
C SER A 585 -1.46 69.35 11.81
N LYS A 586 -2.60 69.24 11.11
CA LYS A 586 -3.47 68.07 11.17
C LYS A 586 -2.76 66.82 10.65
N ALA A 587 -2.03 66.91 9.54
CA ALA A 587 -1.29 65.78 8.98
C ALA A 587 -0.23 65.25 9.95
N VAL A 588 0.59 66.14 10.53
CA VAL A 588 1.61 65.78 11.53
C VAL A 588 0.99 65.13 12.77
N ARG A 589 -0.08 65.71 13.31
CA ARG A 589 -0.79 65.13 14.46
C ARG A 589 -1.42 63.78 14.14
N GLN A 590 -1.98 63.60 12.94
CA GLN A 590 -2.56 62.33 12.50
C GLN A 590 -1.52 61.21 12.37
N VAL A 591 -0.32 61.53 11.90
CA VAL A 591 0.82 60.61 11.81
C VAL A 591 1.26 60.17 13.19
N ILE A 592 1.47 61.12 14.11
CA ILE A 592 1.83 60.81 15.50
C ILE A 592 0.73 59.99 16.18
N HIS A 593 -0.53 60.36 15.96
CA HIS A 593 -1.68 59.62 16.50
C HIS A 593 -1.72 58.17 16.00
N GLN A 594 -1.48 57.93 14.70
CA GLN A 594 -1.38 56.59 14.14
C GLN A 594 -0.24 55.79 14.77
N LEU A 595 0.93 56.40 14.92
CA LEU A 595 2.07 55.76 15.57
C LEU A 595 1.76 55.39 17.02
N LYS A 596 1.09 56.27 17.78
CA LYS A 596 0.63 55.99 19.14
C LYS A 596 -0.38 54.82 19.16
N GLN A 597 -1.34 54.79 18.24
CA GLN A 597 -2.30 53.69 18.11
C GLN A 597 -1.62 52.35 17.76
N LEU A 598 -0.66 52.35 16.83
CA LEU A 598 0.12 51.15 16.52
C LEU A 598 0.95 50.70 17.72
N GLY A 599 1.52 51.68 18.44
CA GLY A 599 2.27 51.47 19.66
C GLY A 599 1.46 50.71 20.71
N THR A 600 0.19 51.06 20.92
CA THR A 600 -0.70 50.34 21.85
C THR A 600 -1.12 48.97 21.33
N VAL A 601 -1.31 48.82 20.00
CA VAL A 601 -1.68 47.53 19.38
C VAL A 601 -0.56 46.48 19.47
N TRP A 602 0.70 46.90 19.42
CA TRP A 602 1.87 46.02 19.51
C TRP A 602 2.46 45.92 20.92
N GLN A 603 2.04 46.78 21.84
CA GLN A 603 2.40 46.74 23.25
C GLN A 603 2.04 45.38 23.85
N ASP A 604 2.94 44.81 24.65
CA ASP A 604 2.80 43.48 25.27
C ASP A 604 2.64 42.30 24.28
N VAL A 605 2.69 42.53 22.97
CA VAL A 605 2.63 41.49 21.94
C VAL A 605 4.04 41.13 21.46
N LEU A 606 4.78 42.11 20.96
CA LEU A 606 6.11 41.91 20.39
C LEU A 606 7.20 41.93 21.47
N PRO A 607 8.32 41.21 21.25
CA PRO A 607 9.54 41.44 22.01
C PRO A 607 9.99 42.90 21.93
N VAL A 608 10.46 43.43 23.06
CA VAL A 608 10.89 44.84 23.21
C VAL A 608 11.83 45.30 22.09
N SER A 609 12.83 44.48 21.76
CA SER A 609 13.83 44.82 20.73
C SER A 609 13.23 44.90 19.33
N ILE A 610 12.23 44.07 19.02
CA ILE A 610 11.54 44.05 17.72
C ILE A 610 10.56 45.22 17.66
N TYR A 611 9.83 45.48 18.74
CA TYR A 611 8.95 46.62 18.88
C TYR A 611 9.68 47.94 18.63
N CYS A 612 10.77 48.21 19.35
CA CYS A 612 11.50 49.47 19.21
C CYS A 612 12.10 49.65 17.82
N LYS A 613 12.59 48.57 17.19
CA LYS A 613 13.05 48.60 15.79
C LYS A 613 11.92 48.90 14.81
N ALA A 614 10.73 48.33 15.01
CA ALA A 614 9.56 48.56 14.17
C ALA A 614 9.08 50.01 14.29
N MET A 615 8.81 50.47 15.52
CA MET A 615 8.36 51.84 15.78
C MET A 615 9.39 52.87 15.34
N GLY A 616 10.67 52.64 15.63
CA GLY A 616 11.75 53.52 15.19
C GLY A 616 11.89 53.58 13.68
N SER A 617 11.70 52.47 12.97
CA SER A 617 11.70 52.50 11.51
C SER A 617 10.52 53.29 10.92
N LEU A 618 9.33 53.22 11.52
CA LEU A 618 8.16 53.97 11.06
C LEU A 618 8.32 55.47 11.33
N LEU A 619 8.77 55.82 12.54
CA LEU A 619 9.07 57.21 12.90
C LEU A 619 10.19 57.79 12.00
N ASN A 620 11.22 56.99 11.70
CA ASN A 620 12.27 57.39 10.77
C ASN A 620 11.71 57.66 9.36
N THR A 621 10.75 56.86 8.88
CA THR A 621 10.10 57.12 7.58
C THR A 621 9.38 58.47 7.59
N ALA A 622 8.59 58.76 8.62
CA ALA A 622 7.89 60.06 8.73
C ALA A 622 8.87 61.23 8.78
N ILE A 623 9.94 61.12 9.59
CA ILE A 623 10.98 62.16 9.71
C ILE A 623 11.73 62.35 8.40
N THR A 624 12.09 61.27 7.71
CA THR A 624 12.81 61.35 6.43
C THR A 624 11.97 62.07 5.38
N GLU A 625 10.66 61.80 5.34
CA GLU A 625 9.74 62.48 4.44
C GLU A 625 9.63 63.97 4.77
N VAL A 626 9.45 64.34 6.04
CA VAL A 626 9.40 65.74 6.48
C VAL A 626 10.69 66.49 6.13
N ILE A 627 11.86 65.91 6.41
CA ILE A 627 13.15 66.48 6.01
C ILE A 627 13.19 66.66 4.50
N SER A 628 12.83 65.64 3.71
CA SER A 628 12.87 65.71 2.26
C SER A 628 11.96 66.82 1.71
N LYS A 629 10.78 67.01 2.29
CA LYS A 629 9.85 68.06 1.85
C LYS A 629 10.36 69.45 2.18
N ILE A 630 10.89 69.66 3.39
CA ILE A 630 11.48 70.95 3.79
C ILE A 630 12.69 71.28 2.90
N MET A 631 13.53 70.29 2.59
CA MET A 631 14.71 70.48 1.74
C MET A 631 14.38 70.77 0.26
N MET A 632 13.15 70.48 -0.18
CA MET A 632 12.66 70.77 -1.53
C MET A 632 12.06 72.18 -1.67
N LEU A 633 11.87 72.92 -0.57
CA LEU A 633 11.35 74.29 -0.61
C LEU A 633 12.43 75.23 -1.16
N GLU A 634 12.09 75.99 -2.20
CA GLU A 634 13.02 76.93 -2.85
C GLU A 634 13.21 78.21 -2.04
N ASP A 635 12.14 78.72 -1.45
CA ASP A 635 12.09 79.90 -0.58
C ASP A 635 11.23 79.59 0.65
N ILE A 636 11.69 79.99 1.83
CA ILE A 636 10.99 79.83 3.11
C ILE A 636 10.89 81.22 3.74
N SER A 637 9.66 81.72 3.92
CA SER A 637 9.41 82.99 4.59
C SER A 637 9.77 82.92 6.09
N SER A 638 9.89 84.07 6.76
CA SER A 638 10.14 84.07 8.21
C SER A 638 8.96 83.51 9.00
N GLU A 639 7.74 83.63 8.48
CA GLU A 639 6.52 83.12 9.09
C GLU A 639 6.40 81.61 8.84
N ASP A 640 6.61 81.15 7.60
CA ASP A 640 6.74 79.74 7.21
C ASP A 640 7.81 79.01 8.05
N GLY A 641 8.96 79.66 8.30
CA GLY A 641 10.04 79.11 9.13
C GLY A 641 9.62 78.84 10.58
N GLU A 642 8.86 79.76 11.20
CA GLU A 642 8.33 79.60 12.56
C GLU A 642 7.23 78.51 12.59
N HIS A 643 6.35 78.48 11.58
CA HIS A 643 5.35 77.43 11.43
C HIS A 643 5.97 76.04 11.22
N LEU A 644 7.00 75.91 10.38
CA LEU A 644 7.75 74.66 10.23
C LEU A 644 8.45 74.24 11.53
N HIS A 645 9.04 75.20 12.24
CA HIS A 645 9.70 74.94 13.52
C HIS A 645 8.70 74.39 14.55
N THR A 646 7.53 75.01 14.71
CA THR A 646 6.49 74.53 15.65
C THR A 646 5.96 73.14 15.30
N LEU A 647 5.75 72.85 14.01
CA LEU A 647 5.35 71.52 13.54
C LEU A 647 6.42 70.47 13.84
N CYS A 648 7.69 70.77 13.56
CA CYS A 648 8.78 69.84 13.81
C CYS A 648 9.06 69.67 15.31
N GLN A 649 8.90 70.72 16.10
CA GLN A 649 9.01 70.67 17.56
C GLN A 649 7.95 69.74 18.16
N THR A 650 6.73 69.75 17.63
CA THR A 650 5.67 68.79 18.01
C THR A 650 6.12 67.34 17.77
N ILE A 651 6.82 67.06 16.67
CA ILE A 651 7.38 65.72 16.39
C ILE A 651 8.51 65.36 17.36
N ILE A 652 9.36 66.32 17.76
CA ILE A 652 10.44 66.10 18.73
C ILE A 652 9.89 65.77 20.12
N GLU A 653 8.82 66.45 20.55
CA GLU A 653 8.21 66.27 21.86
C GLU A 653 7.36 65.00 21.92
N GLU A 654 6.53 64.75 20.91
CA GLU A 654 5.61 63.61 20.93
C GLU A 654 6.18 62.32 20.30
N GLY A 655 7.19 62.42 19.45
CA GLY A 655 7.82 61.27 18.78
C GLY A 655 8.38 60.22 19.75
N PRO A 656 9.13 60.60 20.80
CA PRO A 656 9.63 59.66 21.81
C PRO A 656 8.50 58.96 22.58
N LEU A 657 7.36 59.62 22.79
CA LEU A 657 6.22 59.07 23.53
C LEU A 657 5.56 57.86 22.83
N VAL A 658 5.86 57.65 21.55
CA VAL A 658 5.42 56.49 20.78
C VAL A 658 6.07 55.18 21.26
N PHE A 659 7.24 55.25 21.92
CA PHE A 659 7.97 54.06 22.38
C PHE A 659 7.42 53.55 23.71
N ILE A 660 6.38 52.72 23.64
CA ILE A 660 5.72 52.09 24.80
C ILE A 660 5.75 50.55 24.73
N PRO A 661 6.95 49.91 24.72
CA PRO A 661 7.05 48.46 24.57
C PRO A 661 6.47 47.68 25.78
N LEU A 662 6.50 48.26 26.97
CA LEU A 662 6.01 47.63 28.21
C LEU A 662 4.68 48.24 28.64
N ALA A 663 3.82 47.43 29.28
CA ALA A 663 2.56 47.89 29.85
C ALA A 663 2.76 48.83 31.06
N GLU A 664 3.89 48.72 31.76
CA GLU A 664 4.24 49.61 32.87
C GLU A 664 4.93 50.87 32.35
N GLU A 665 4.24 52.01 32.38
CA GLU A 665 4.73 53.29 31.85
C GLU A 665 6.07 53.74 32.47
N ASN A 666 6.27 53.49 33.77
CA ASN A 666 7.49 53.89 34.48
C ASN A 666 8.78 53.25 33.93
N LYS A 667 8.67 52.07 33.31
CA LYS A 667 9.81 51.35 32.73
C LYS A 667 10.09 51.77 31.28
N ASN A 668 9.21 52.55 30.65
CA ASN A 668 9.36 52.94 29.25
C ASN A 668 10.31 54.13 29.04
N LYS A 669 10.61 54.92 30.08
CA LYS A 669 11.47 56.12 29.97
C LYS A 669 12.80 55.85 29.29
N LYS A 670 13.44 54.73 29.62
CA LYS A 670 14.71 54.31 28.99
C LYS A 670 14.60 54.21 27.46
N TYR A 671 13.52 53.64 26.94
CA TYR A 671 13.35 53.47 25.49
C TYR A 671 13.00 54.78 24.78
N GLN A 672 12.38 55.73 25.48
CA GLN A 672 12.10 57.08 24.99
C GLN A 672 13.39 57.92 24.89
N GLU A 673 14.39 57.65 25.74
CA GLU A 673 15.71 58.28 25.66
C GLU A 673 16.57 57.63 24.55
N GLU A 674 16.39 56.34 24.30
CA GLU A 674 17.13 55.55 23.29
C GLU A 674 16.61 55.72 21.85
N VAL A 675 15.70 56.67 21.59
CA VAL A 675 15.18 56.98 20.23
C VAL A 675 16.28 57.16 19.17
N PRO A 676 17.41 57.87 19.44
CA PRO A 676 18.47 58.03 18.45
C PRO A 676 19.09 56.70 17.97
N ILE A 677 18.99 55.63 18.76
CA ILE A 677 19.51 54.29 18.41
C ILE A 677 18.63 53.64 17.35
N TYR A 678 17.32 53.85 17.43
CA TYR A 678 16.34 53.21 16.55
C TYR A 678 15.96 54.06 15.33
N VAL A 679 16.12 55.38 15.43
CA VAL A 679 15.73 56.36 14.40
C VAL A 679 16.99 57.01 13.82
N LYS A 680 17.41 56.54 12.64
CA LYS A 680 18.69 56.96 12.02
C LYS A 680 18.77 58.47 11.74
N LYS A 681 17.68 59.08 11.24
CA LYS A 681 17.62 60.51 10.88
C LYS A 681 17.21 61.42 12.04
N TRP A 682 17.19 60.92 13.28
CA TRP A 682 16.74 61.70 14.44
C TRP A 682 17.64 62.88 14.77
N ILE A 683 18.97 62.68 14.71
CA ILE A 683 19.95 63.75 14.97
C ILE A 683 19.90 64.78 13.85
N THR A 684 19.91 64.31 12.57
CA THR A 684 19.69 65.16 11.39
C THR A 684 18.45 66.04 11.54
N PHE A 685 17.33 65.46 12.00
CA PHE A 685 16.07 66.19 12.20
C PHE A 685 16.18 67.26 13.30
N LYS A 686 16.77 66.93 14.45
CA LYS A 686 16.96 67.91 15.53
C LYS A 686 17.82 69.09 15.09
N GLU A 687 18.88 68.83 14.34
CA GLU A 687 19.72 69.90 13.79
C GLU A 687 18.97 70.74 12.74
N LEU A 688 18.12 70.13 11.89
CA LEU A 688 17.25 70.86 10.96
C LEU A 688 16.33 71.85 11.71
N VAL A 689 15.69 71.40 12.79
CA VAL A 689 14.78 72.24 13.59
C VAL A 689 15.49 73.45 14.19
N ILE A 690 16.76 73.29 14.56
CA ILE A 690 17.58 74.40 15.06
C ILE A 690 17.93 75.35 13.92
N VAL A 691 18.28 74.84 12.73
CA VAL A 691 18.60 75.68 11.56
C VAL A 691 17.41 76.54 11.12
N LEU A 692 16.18 76.03 11.17
CA LEU A 692 14.97 76.79 10.79
C LEU A 692 14.80 78.10 11.58
N ARG A 693 15.35 78.19 12.79
CA ARG A 693 15.27 79.38 13.67
C ARG A 693 16.62 80.08 13.88
N ALA A 694 17.72 79.45 13.51
CA ALA A 694 19.06 79.96 13.74
C ALA A 694 19.37 81.15 12.83
N ASN A 695 20.18 82.09 13.32
CA ASN A 695 20.71 83.15 12.47
C ASN A 695 21.89 82.64 11.62
N LEU A 696 22.24 83.40 10.57
CA LEU A 696 23.31 83.02 9.64
C LEU A 696 24.68 82.83 10.34
N GLN A 697 24.97 83.56 11.42
CA GLN A 697 26.21 83.42 12.17
C GLN A 697 26.23 82.13 13.00
N GLU A 698 25.12 81.79 13.65
CA GLU A 698 24.95 80.53 14.40
C GLU A 698 25.08 79.31 13.49
N ILE A 699 24.51 79.37 12.28
CA ILE A 699 24.64 78.31 11.28
C ILE A 699 26.11 78.13 10.87
N VAL A 700 26.84 79.21 10.57
CA VAL A 700 28.27 79.14 10.21
C VAL A 700 29.11 78.63 11.39
N ASN A 701 28.80 79.04 12.62
CA ASN A 701 29.48 78.59 13.83
C ASN A 701 29.24 77.10 14.10
N ARG A 702 28.01 76.61 13.90
CA ARG A 702 27.68 75.18 14.03
C ARG A 702 28.18 74.32 12.87
N TRP A 703 28.45 74.91 11.72
CA TRP A 703 29.17 74.24 10.62
C TRP A 703 30.65 74.05 10.96
N ALA A 704 31.26 75.03 11.65
CA ALA A 704 32.64 75.00 12.13
C ALA A 704 33.65 74.47 11.08
N GLU A 705 33.62 75.04 9.87
CA GLU A 705 34.51 74.67 8.76
C GLU A 705 34.47 73.17 8.39
N GLY A 706 33.32 72.53 8.54
CA GLY A 706 33.13 71.11 8.19
C GLY A 706 33.40 70.12 9.33
N LYS A 707 33.64 70.61 10.55
CA LYS A 707 33.88 69.77 11.75
C LYS A 707 32.78 69.86 12.79
N GLY A 708 31.78 70.73 12.58
CA GLY A 708 30.69 70.93 13.52
C GLY A 708 29.56 69.90 13.36
N PRO A 709 28.60 69.88 14.30
CA PRO A 709 27.47 68.93 14.30
C PRO A 709 26.65 68.97 13.01
N LEU A 710 26.53 70.13 12.37
CA LEU A 710 25.81 70.25 11.09
C LEU A 710 26.54 69.55 9.93
N ALA A 711 27.87 69.59 9.91
CA ALA A 711 28.67 68.99 8.86
C ALA A 711 28.73 67.46 8.94
N MET A 712 28.43 66.88 10.10
CA MET A 712 28.32 65.42 10.27
C MET A 712 27.02 64.87 9.68
N GLU A 713 25.95 65.68 9.66
CA GLU A 713 24.59 65.25 9.32
C GLU A 713 24.12 65.71 7.94
N PHE A 714 24.62 66.85 7.44
CA PHE A 714 24.24 67.45 6.17
C PHE A 714 25.44 67.60 5.22
N SER A 715 25.19 67.40 3.93
CA SER A 715 26.15 67.74 2.90
C SER A 715 26.26 69.26 2.69
N SER A 716 27.41 69.70 2.21
CA SER A 716 27.65 71.10 1.83
C SER A 716 26.62 71.62 0.82
N SER A 717 26.17 70.78 -0.13
CA SER A 717 25.13 71.12 -1.09
C SER A 717 23.75 71.32 -0.44
N GLU A 718 23.36 70.42 0.46
CA GLU A 718 22.08 70.49 1.18
C GLU A 718 22.05 71.75 2.06
N MET A 719 23.11 71.98 2.84
CA MET A 719 23.20 73.14 3.72
C MET A 719 23.19 74.46 2.94
N LYS A 720 23.88 74.51 1.78
CA LYS A 720 23.80 75.66 0.88
C LYS A 720 22.37 75.87 0.39
N SER A 721 21.68 74.82 -0.06
CA SER A 721 20.29 74.91 -0.51
C SER A 721 19.38 75.48 0.58
N LEU A 722 19.50 74.98 1.81
CA LEU A 722 18.71 75.42 2.95
C LEU A 722 18.99 76.89 3.33
N ILE A 723 20.25 77.34 3.29
CA ILE A 723 20.58 78.76 3.48
C ILE A 723 20.03 79.62 2.34
N ARG A 724 19.97 79.08 1.11
CA ARG A 724 19.39 79.82 -0.02
C ARG A 724 17.90 80.03 0.16
N ALA A 725 17.19 79.06 0.73
CA ALA A 725 15.77 79.10 1.00
C ALA A 725 15.40 79.99 2.21
N LEU A 726 16.19 79.97 3.29
CA LEU A 726 15.86 80.70 4.53
C LEU A 726 16.25 82.19 4.54
N PHE A 727 17.26 82.60 3.77
CA PHE A 727 17.80 83.96 3.85
C PHE A 727 17.77 84.65 2.49
N GLN A 728 17.36 85.92 2.44
CA GLN A 728 17.42 86.72 1.21
C GLN A 728 18.86 86.89 0.68
N ASN A 729 18.98 87.14 -0.64
CA ASN A 729 20.27 87.32 -1.30
C ASN A 729 20.97 88.61 -0.84
N THR A 730 21.89 88.48 0.12
CA THR A 730 22.66 89.58 0.73
C THR A 730 24.15 89.26 0.70
N GLU A 731 25.01 90.28 0.80
CA GLU A 731 26.47 90.08 0.91
C GLU A 731 26.84 89.16 2.10
N ARG A 732 26.11 89.28 3.21
CA ARG A 732 26.28 88.40 4.39
C ARG A 732 25.99 86.93 4.05
N ARG A 733 24.93 86.64 3.28
CA ARG A 733 24.61 85.30 2.77
C ARG A 733 25.72 84.77 1.86
N ALA A 734 26.25 85.58 0.95
CA ALA A 734 27.35 85.18 0.07
C ALA A 734 28.61 84.80 0.88
N ILE A 735 28.97 85.58 1.90
CA ILE A 735 30.09 85.28 2.81
C ILE A 735 29.84 83.98 3.58
N ALA A 736 28.63 83.73 4.09
CA ALA A 736 28.33 82.47 4.78
C ALA A 736 28.41 81.24 3.85
N LEU A 737 27.90 81.36 2.62
CA LEU A 737 27.94 80.28 1.62
C LEU A 737 29.38 79.90 1.21
N THR A 738 30.32 80.86 1.22
CA THR A 738 31.74 80.58 0.93
C THR A 738 32.47 79.87 2.09
N LYS A 739 32.01 80.05 3.33
CA LYS A 739 32.53 79.38 4.52
C LYS A 739 32.04 77.94 4.68
N ILE A 740 30.96 77.58 4.00
CA ILE A 740 30.41 76.22 3.97
C ILE A 740 30.99 75.52 2.74
N LYS A 741 32.07 74.77 2.92
CA LYS A 741 32.73 74.01 1.84
C LYS A 741 32.40 72.54 1.92
#